data_AF-A0A6J1TUZ6-F1
#
_entry.id   AF-A0A6J1TUZ6-F1
#
_cell.length_a   1.000
_cell.length_b   1.000
_cell.length_c   1.000
_cell.angle_alpha   90.00
_cell.angle_beta   90.00
_cell.angle_gamma   90.00
#
_symmetry.space_group_name_H-M   'P 1'
#
loop_
_entity.id
_entity.type
_entity.pdbx_description
1 polymer ?
#
loop_
_entity_poly.entity_id
_entity_poly.type
_entity_poly.pdbx_seq_one_letter_code
_entity_poly.pdbx_strand_id
1 'polypeptide(L)'
;MADSNTSPLKHFVLAKKTITAIFEELLNFVTEGANFVEETHKNPQLECIATTDEHKKIQAYKNKLAVIGEVLARRHMKVAFFGRTSSGKSSVINAMLWDKVLPSGIGHTTNCFLSVEGTDGDKAYLMTEGSDEKKSVKTVNQLAHALHMDKDLEAGCLVHVFWPKTKCALLRDDLVLVDSPGTDVTTELDTWIDKFCLDADVFVLVANSESTLMNTEKQFFHKVNEKLSKPNIFILNNRWDASASEPEYMEDVRKQHMERCLTFLVDELRVVDRSEAQNRIFFVSAKEVLSARKHKAQGMPEGGGAIAEGFQIRFQEFQHFEKIFEECISQSAVKTKFEQHTIRAKQILETVKNIMDNVNVAAAHQRVHSMEEREDHKDRLDFVRNQLNLLTDEVKKKIKDVTEEVANKVSSAMTDEICRLSVLVDEFNSDFHPSPQVLKLYKSELSKHLEEGLGRNLADRCSSEVNTSMHQSQQEIIENLQPLLPLEVQNKLHLLIPCRQFDLSYDLNCNTLCSDFQEDITFRFSLGWTALVSRFLGPQHAHRVLLTMAEPALAIPRSLASTPCTSVPSLTPESASQEELMISLVTNLASLTSRTSMTVIILGGLVWRTVGWKVISLSLSMYGMLYLYEKLTWTAKAKERAFKQQFVNYATEKLQQIINLTSSNCSHQVQQEMATTFARLCQQVDITETKLEKEIEQLSQKITQLEKIQNTSKHLRKKAVCLEDEFDCFSKDFLQKKKSGI
;
A
#
# COMPACT_ATOMS: atom_id res chain seq x y z
N MET A 1 -30.73 59.20 13.93
CA MET A 1 -31.60 58.14 14.50
C MET A 1 -31.82 57.11 13.41
N ALA A 2 -30.95 56.11 13.36
CA ALA A 2 -30.93 55.05 12.36
C ALA A 2 -31.31 53.74 13.06
N ASP A 3 -32.01 52.87 12.34
CA ASP A 3 -32.36 51.47 12.65
C ASP A 3 -33.45 51.17 13.72
N SER A 4 -34.71 51.54 13.44
CA SER A 4 -35.88 50.96 14.14
C SER A 4 -36.99 50.39 13.26
N ASN A 5 -36.81 50.31 11.93
CA ASN A 5 -37.82 49.77 11.00
C ASN A 5 -37.24 48.67 10.08
N THR A 6 -36.74 47.58 10.65
CA THR A 6 -36.48 46.36 9.88
C THR A 6 -37.81 45.65 9.62
N SER A 7 -38.22 45.52 8.34
CA SER A 7 -39.43 44.76 7.97
C SER A 7 -39.34 43.32 8.51
N PRO A 8 -40.41 42.78 9.12
CA PRO A 8 -40.49 41.39 9.55
C PRO A 8 -40.21 40.38 8.41
N LEU A 9 -40.45 40.74 7.15
CA LEU A 9 -40.19 39.87 5.99
C LEU A 9 -38.71 39.51 5.84
N LYS A 10 -37.79 40.36 6.32
CA LYS A 10 -36.37 40.04 6.35
C LYS A 10 -36.05 38.79 7.17
N HIS A 11 -36.90 38.42 8.13
CA HIS A 11 -36.74 37.18 8.87
C HIS A 11 -36.75 35.95 7.94
N PHE A 12 -37.68 35.90 6.97
CA PHE A 12 -37.74 34.82 5.99
C PHE A 12 -36.52 34.85 5.04
N VAL A 13 -36.12 36.03 4.56
CA VAL A 13 -34.95 36.17 3.67
C VAL A 13 -33.66 35.73 4.37
N LEU A 14 -33.48 36.11 5.64
CA LEU A 14 -32.36 35.68 6.46
C LEU A 14 -32.41 34.17 6.70
N ALA A 15 -33.57 33.62 7.07
CA ALA A 15 -33.74 32.18 7.26
C ALA A 15 -33.40 31.40 5.98
N LYS A 16 -33.91 31.85 4.82
CA LYS A 16 -33.64 31.26 3.51
C LYS A 16 -32.15 31.30 3.18
N LYS A 17 -31.47 32.43 3.40
CA LYS A 17 -30.03 32.55 3.16
C LYS A 17 -29.23 31.61 4.06
N THR A 18 -29.53 31.59 5.35
CA THR A 18 -28.84 30.74 6.34
C THR A 18 -29.05 29.26 6.04
N ILE A 19 -30.29 28.81 5.81
CA ILE A 19 -30.55 27.40 5.52
C ILE A 19 -29.93 26.97 4.19
N THR A 20 -29.94 27.83 3.16
CA THR A 20 -29.31 27.52 1.87
C THR A 20 -27.80 27.32 2.04
N ALA A 21 -27.13 28.19 2.82
CA ALA A 21 -25.71 28.05 3.13
C ALA A 21 -25.41 26.73 3.88
N ILE A 22 -26.18 26.40 4.92
CA ILE A 22 -26.02 25.14 5.67
C ILE A 22 -26.21 23.92 4.74
N PHE A 23 -27.18 23.98 3.81
CA PHE A 23 -27.40 22.91 2.84
C PHE A 23 -26.27 22.77 1.81
N GLU A 24 -25.66 23.88 1.37
CA GLU A 24 -24.47 23.86 0.52
C GLU A 24 -23.28 23.21 1.24
N GLU A 25 -23.06 23.56 2.51
CA GLU A 25 -22.03 22.92 3.33
C GLU A 25 -22.31 21.43 3.57
N LEU A 26 -23.57 21.06 3.83
CA LEU A 26 -23.99 19.66 3.94
C LEU A 26 -23.76 18.89 2.63
N LEU A 27 -24.08 19.49 1.48
CA LEU A 27 -23.84 18.86 0.18
C LEU A 27 -22.35 18.65 -0.08
N ASN A 28 -21.50 19.62 0.29
CA ASN A 28 -20.05 19.50 0.21
C ASN A 28 -19.53 18.39 1.13
N PHE A 29 -20.01 18.34 2.38
CA PHE A 29 -19.68 17.27 3.34
C PHE A 29 -20.06 15.88 2.83
N VAL A 30 -21.30 15.71 2.33
CA VAL A 30 -21.76 14.41 1.79
C VAL A 30 -20.99 14.04 0.52
N THR A 31 -20.58 15.02 -0.29
CA THR A 31 -19.75 14.77 -1.48
C THR A 31 -18.34 14.32 -1.10
N GLU A 32 -17.71 14.95 -0.11
CA GLU A 32 -16.41 14.54 0.43
C GLU A 32 -16.50 13.13 1.03
N GLY A 33 -17.56 12.85 1.80
CA GLY A 33 -17.85 11.53 2.36
C GLY A 33 -18.08 10.46 1.28
N ALA A 34 -18.80 10.80 0.21
CA ALA A 34 -19.04 9.88 -0.90
C ALA A 34 -17.74 9.50 -1.62
N ASN A 35 -16.88 10.48 -1.88
CA ASN A 35 -15.58 10.24 -2.50
C ASN A 35 -14.68 9.39 -1.59
N PHE A 36 -14.65 9.68 -0.28
CA PHE A 36 -13.91 8.89 0.70
C PHE A 36 -14.37 7.42 0.78
N VAL A 37 -15.68 7.19 0.81
CA VAL A 37 -16.25 5.84 0.81
C VAL A 37 -15.95 5.13 -0.52
N GLU A 38 -15.97 5.84 -1.64
CA GLU A 38 -15.62 5.29 -2.96
C GLU A 38 -14.15 4.89 -3.07
N GLU A 39 -13.22 5.72 -2.60
CA GLU A 39 -11.79 5.42 -2.55
C GLU A 39 -11.51 4.21 -1.65
N THR A 40 -12.19 4.14 -0.51
CA THR A 40 -12.07 3.02 0.44
C THR A 40 -12.64 1.73 -0.16
N HIS A 41 -13.77 1.80 -0.85
CA HIS A 41 -14.41 0.65 -1.49
C HIS A 41 -13.62 0.10 -2.68
N LYS A 42 -12.95 0.96 -3.46
CA LYS A 42 -12.16 0.57 -4.62
C LYS A 42 -10.78 0.00 -4.27
N ASN A 43 -10.30 0.17 -3.04
CA ASN A 43 -8.97 -0.28 -2.67
C ASN A 43 -8.94 -1.82 -2.46
N PRO A 44 -8.29 -2.59 -3.35
CA PRO A 44 -8.28 -4.06 -3.26
C PRO A 44 -7.48 -4.59 -2.06
N GLN A 45 -6.60 -3.78 -1.46
CA GLN A 45 -5.81 -4.18 -0.29
C GLN A 45 -6.62 -4.10 1.02
N LEU A 46 -7.80 -3.48 0.98
CA LEU A 46 -8.64 -3.16 2.12
C LEU A 46 -10.00 -3.83 1.96
N GLU A 47 -9.99 -5.17 2.00
CA GLU A 47 -11.22 -5.95 1.92
C GLU A 47 -12.19 -5.57 3.07
N CYS A 48 -13.46 -5.42 2.73
CA CYS A 48 -14.59 -5.33 3.68
C CYS A 48 -14.66 -4.09 4.61
N ILE A 49 -13.94 -2.99 4.35
CA ILE A 49 -14.06 -1.78 5.19
C ILE A 49 -15.33 -0.97 4.89
N ALA A 50 -15.67 -0.81 3.60
CA ALA A 50 -16.84 -0.06 3.15
C ALA A 50 -17.73 -0.97 2.30
N THR A 51 -19.01 -1.09 2.68
CA THR A 51 -19.95 -1.95 1.95
C THR A 51 -20.48 -1.27 0.69
N THR A 52 -20.81 -2.07 -0.33
CA THR A 52 -21.44 -1.54 -1.57
C THR A 52 -22.78 -0.86 -1.29
N ASP A 53 -23.51 -1.30 -0.26
CA ASP A 53 -24.77 -0.69 0.17
C ASP A 53 -24.56 0.71 0.75
N GLU A 54 -23.54 0.90 1.61
CA GLU A 54 -23.17 2.22 2.15
C GLU A 54 -22.75 3.19 1.04
N HIS A 55 -21.97 2.73 0.07
CA HIS A 55 -21.60 3.54 -1.10
C HIS A 55 -22.83 3.95 -1.93
N LYS A 56 -23.76 3.03 -2.22
CA LYS A 56 -25.01 3.37 -2.93
C LYS A 56 -25.88 4.34 -2.15
N LYS A 57 -25.99 4.16 -0.82
CA LYS A 57 -26.76 5.03 0.06
C LYS A 57 -26.22 6.46 0.07
N ILE A 58 -24.90 6.63 0.23
CA ILE A 58 -24.29 7.97 0.31
C ILE A 58 -24.41 8.72 -1.02
N GLN A 59 -24.25 8.03 -2.15
CA GLN A 59 -24.46 8.60 -3.49
C GLN A 59 -25.93 8.99 -3.72
N ALA A 60 -26.88 8.18 -3.27
CA ALA A 60 -28.29 8.52 -3.34
C ALA A 60 -28.62 9.77 -2.50
N TYR A 61 -28.00 9.93 -1.32
CA TYR A 61 -28.17 11.13 -0.50
C TYR A 61 -27.57 12.38 -1.11
N LYS A 62 -26.39 12.27 -1.73
CA LYS A 62 -25.79 13.38 -2.50
C LYS A 62 -26.76 13.93 -3.55
N ASN A 63 -27.36 13.06 -4.35
CA ASN A 63 -28.33 13.46 -5.38
C ASN A 63 -29.61 14.05 -4.78
N LYS A 64 -30.13 13.45 -3.70
CA LYS A 64 -31.30 13.98 -2.97
C LYS A 64 -31.05 15.38 -2.43
N LEU A 65 -29.87 15.64 -1.85
CA LEU A 65 -29.52 16.94 -1.30
C LEU A 65 -29.36 18.01 -2.39
N ALA A 66 -28.78 17.67 -3.55
CA ALA A 66 -28.71 18.59 -4.67
C ALA A 66 -30.10 19.06 -5.14
N VAL A 67 -31.06 18.13 -5.25
CA VAL A 67 -32.45 18.46 -5.60
C VAL A 67 -33.11 19.32 -4.53
N ILE A 68 -32.88 19.02 -3.24
CA ILE A 68 -33.44 19.83 -2.14
C ILE A 68 -32.84 21.25 -2.17
N GLY A 69 -31.54 21.40 -2.45
CA GLY A 69 -30.89 22.69 -2.59
C GLY A 69 -31.53 23.57 -3.66
N GLU A 70 -31.81 23.02 -4.84
CA GLU A 70 -32.54 23.74 -5.90
C GLU A 70 -33.95 24.15 -5.46
N VAL A 71 -34.66 23.27 -4.76
CA VAL A 71 -36.01 23.55 -4.24
C VAL A 71 -35.98 24.66 -3.19
N LEU A 72 -34.98 24.68 -2.30
CA LEU A 72 -34.84 25.72 -1.27
C LEU A 72 -34.53 27.09 -1.89
N ALA A 73 -33.67 27.13 -2.93
CA ALA A 73 -33.33 28.37 -3.62
C ALA A 73 -34.54 29.04 -4.29
N ARG A 74 -35.46 28.23 -4.85
CA ARG A 74 -36.67 28.71 -5.54
C ARG A 74 -37.82 29.12 -4.60
N ARG A 75 -37.81 28.70 -3.33
CA ARG A 75 -38.92 28.97 -2.41
C ARG A 75 -39.05 30.47 -2.09
N HIS A 76 -40.27 30.97 -2.21
CA HIS A 76 -40.68 32.34 -1.89
C HIS A 76 -41.92 32.29 -0.98
N MET A 77 -42.19 33.34 -0.23
CA MET A 77 -43.47 33.48 0.51
C MET A 77 -44.61 33.68 -0.47
N LYS A 78 -45.75 33.03 -0.26
CA LYS A 78 -46.90 33.11 -1.17
C LYS A 78 -48.18 33.46 -0.43
N VAL A 79 -48.88 34.45 -0.95
CA VAL A 79 -50.15 34.96 -0.39
C VAL A 79 -51.21 34.89 -1.46
N ALA A 80 -52.38 34.37 -1.13
CA ALA A 80 -53.50 34.31 -2.07
C ALA A 80 -54.67 35.15 -1.58
N PHE A 81 -55.14 36.07 -2.43
CA PHE A 81 -56.27 36.96 -2.15
C PHE A 81 -57.54 36.41 -2.79
N PHE A 82 -58.60 36.27 -1.99
CA PHE A 82 -59.90 35.73 -2.40
C PHE A 82 -61.04 36.67 -2.01
N GLY A 83 -62.18 36.49 -2.67
CA GLY A 83 -63.39 37.28 -2.46
C GLY A 83 -64.15 37.54 -3.75
N ARG A 84 -65.37 38.02 -3.62
CA ARG A 84 -66.26 38.29 -4.75
C ARG A 84 -65.66 39.26 -5.79
N THR A 85 -66.17 39.20 -7.02
CA THR A 85 -65.91 40.23 -8.03
C THR A 85 -66.22 41.62 -7.46
N SER A 86 -65.35 42.60 -7.76
CA SER A 86 -65.47 43.97 -7.27
C SER A 86 -65.32 44.18 -5.75
N SER A 87 -65.02 43.17 -4.92
CA SER A 87 -64.71 43.39 -3.48
C SER A 87 -63.42 44.19 -3.24
N GLY A 88 -62.59 44.35 -4.28
CA GLY A 88 -61.40 45.20 -4.24
C GLY A 88 -60.08 44.47 -3.99
N LYS A 89 -59.99 43.17 -4.30
CA LYS A 89 -58.78 42.34 -4.20
C LYS A 89 -57.55 42.99 -4.86
N SER A 90 -57.64 43.28 -6.15
CA SER A 90 -56.57 43.95 -6.90
C SER A 90 -56.25 45.35 -6.36
N SER A 91 -57.23 46.05 -5.78
CA SER A 91 -57.01 47.34 -5.11
C SER A 91 -56.23 47.20 -3.80
N VAL A 92 -56.49 46.14 -3.00
CA VAL A 92 -55.71 45.81 -1.79
C VAL A 92 -54.27 45.50 -2.18
N ILE A 93 -54.05 44.65 -3.18
CA ILE A 93 -52.70 44.30 -3.66
C ILE A 93 -51.95 45.55 -4.15
N ASN A 94 -52.60 46.39 -4.96
CA ASN A 94 -52.01 47.65 -5.41
C ASN A 94 -51.69 48.59 -4.24
N ALA A 95 -52.57 48.68 -3.24
CA ALA A 95 -52.31 49.47 -2.04
C ALA A 95 -51.07 48.95 -1.30
N MET A 96 -50.96 47.64 -1.08
CA MET A 96 -49.78 46.99 -0.47
C MET A 96 -48.51 47.21 -1.28
N LEU A 97 -48.59 47.24 -2.61
CA LEU A 97 -47.45 47.47 -3.50
C LEU A 97 -47.09 48.96 -3.68
N TRP A 98 -47.90 49.89 -3.15
CA TRP A 98 -47.76 51.36 -3.26
C TRP A 98 -47.84 51.91 -4.70
N ASP A 99 -48.22 51.08 -5.66
CA ASP A 99 -48.37 51.45 -7.05
C ASP A 99 -49.53 50.68 -7.70
N LYS A 100 -50.07 51.21 -8.80
CA LYS A 100 -51.05 50.50 -9.60
C LYS A 100 -50.31 49.47 -10.45
N VAL A 101 -50.22 48.23 -9.97
CA VAL A 101 -49.56 47.11 -10.66
C VAL A 101 -50.58 46.27 -11.41
N LEU A 102 -51.65 45.87 -10.71
CA LEU A 102 -52.75 45.08 -11.24
C LEU A 102 -53.89 45.98 -11.76
N PRO A 103 -54.67 45.51 -12.76
CA PRO A 103 -55.81 46.26 -13.26
C PRO A 103 -56.93 46.31 -12.22
N SER A 104 -57.08 47.46 -11.56
CA SER A 104 -58.22 47.78 -10.69
C SER A 104 -59.13 48.81 -11.37
N GLY A 105 -60.29 48.36 -11.84
CA GLY A 105 -61.30 49.14 -12.57
C GLY A 105 -62.70 48.57 -12.36
N ILE A 106 -63.73 49.24 -12.89
CA ILE A 106 -65.12 48.76 -12.81
C ILE A 106 -65.32 47.65 -13.86
N GLY A 107 -65.83 46.49 -13.45
CA GLY A 107 -66.07 45.31 -14.30
C GLY A 107 -65.23 44.09 -13.90
N HIS A 108 -65.38 42.96 -14.62
CA HIS A 108 -64.55 41.77 -14.44
C HIS A 108 -63.16 42.02 -15.04
N THR A 109 -62.28 42.68 -14.27
CA THR A 109 -60.92 43.00 -14.72
C THR A 109 -59.94 41.82 -14.63
N THR A 110 -60.30 40.76 -13.89
CA THR A 110 -59.45 39.60 -13.60
C THR A 110 -60.24 38.30 -13.80
N ASN A 111 -60.08 37.66 -14.97
CA ASN A 111 -60.71 36.37 -15.28
C ASN A 111 -59.78 35.16 -15.03
N CYS A 112 -58.50 35.40 -14.74
CA CYS A 112 -57.45 34.41 -14.53
C CYS A 112 -56.68 34.74 -13.24
N PHE A 113 -55.85 33.81 -12.75
CA PHE A 113 -54.98 34.10 -11.61
C PHE A 113 -53.83 35.00 -12.04
N LEU A 114 -53.54 36.04 -11.24
CA LEU A 114 -52.41 36.95 -11.47
C LEU A 114 -51.42 36.78 -10.32
N SER A 115 -50.23 36.22 -10.59
CA SER A 115 -49.12 36.14 -9.62
C SER A 115 -48.21 37.36 -9.80
N VAL A 116 -48.05 38.19 -8.77
CA VAL A 116 -47.11 39.32 -8.80
C VAL A 116 -45.82 38.93 -8.09
N GLU A 117 -44.72 39.00 -8.81
CA GLU A 117 -43.40 38.55 -8.37
C GLU A 117 -42.33 39.64 -8.59
N GLY A 118 -41.31 39.66 -7.74
CA GLY A 118 -40.20 40.60 -7.87
C GLY A 118 -39.19 40.15 -8.93
N THR A 119 -38.80 41.05 -9.85
CA THR A 119 -37.66 40.84 -10.76
C THR A 119 -36.50 41.79 -10.47
N ASP A 120 -35.27 41.31 -10.67
CA ASP A 120 -34.05 42.11 -10.52
C ASP A 120 -33.84 43.09 -11.68
N GLY A 121 -34.55 42.91 -12.80
CA GLY A 121 -34.53 43.83 -13.94
C GLY A 121 -35.36 45.09 -13.71
N ASP A 122 -35.01 46.19 -14.38
CA ASP A 122 -35.70 47.49 -14.24
C ASP A 122 -37.06 47.56 -14.95
N LYS A 123 -37.38 46.59 -15.82
CA LYS A 123 -38.58 46.59 -16.66
C LYS A 123 -39.56 45.51 -16.21
N ALA A 124 -40.84 45.88 -16.13
CA ALA A 124 -41.93 44.95 -15.85
C ALA A 124 -42.29 44.13 -17.11
N TYR A 125 -42.60 42.86 -16.91
CA TYR A 125 -43.00 41.93 -17.98
C TYR A 125 -43.98 40.87 -17.48
N LEU A 126 -44.67 40.23 -18.42
CA LEU A 126 -45.62 39.15 -18.20
C LEU A 126 -45.07 37.84 -18.76
N MET A 127 -45.39 36.75 -18.08
CA MET A 127 -45.24 35.39 -18.61
C MET A 127 -46.55 34.63 -18.36
N THR A 128 -47.02 33.92 -19.38
CA THR A 128 -48.22 33.07 -19.29
C THR A 128 -47.83 31.63 -19.03
N GLU A 129 -48.62 30.91 -18.24
CA GLU A 129 -48.40 29.48 -17.99
C GLU A 129 -48.30 28.68 -19.30
N GLY A 130 -47.19 27.94 -19.48
CA GLY A 130 -46.93 27.14 -20.70
C GLY A 130 -46.15 27.85 -21.82
N SER A 131 -45.81 29.14 -21.66
CA SER A 131 -44.95 29.89 -22.60
C SER A 131 -43.87 30.67 -21.85
N ASP A 132 -42.61 30.51 -22.26
CA ASP A 132 -41.47 31.29 -21.75
C ASP A 132 -41.34 32.67 -22.41
N GLU A 133 -42.34 33.09 -23.21
CA GLU A 133 -42.33 34.39 -23.89
C GLU A 133 -42.55 35.54 -22.91
N LYS A 134 -41.59 36.48 -22.87
CA LYS A 134 -41.65 37.68 -22.02
C LYS A 134 -42.36 38.83 -22.74
N LYS A 135 -43.62 39.07 -22.41
CA LYS A 135 -44.39 40.21 -22.93
C LYS A 135 -44.12 41.46 -22.09
N SER A 136 -43.52 42.52 -22.65
CA SER A 136 -43.19 43.74 -21.90
C SER A 136 -44.45 44.53 -21.51
N VAL A 137 -44.53 45.00 -20.27
CA VAL A 137 -45.64 45.83 -19.78
C VAL A 137 -45.10 47.21 -19.40
N LYS A 138 -45.53 48.25 -20.11
CA LYS A 138 -45.20 49.64 -19.75
C LYS A 138 -46.27 50.30 -18.89
N THR A 139 -47.54 49.89 -19.01
CA THR A 139 -48.67 50.46 -18.27
C THR A 139 -49.71 49.41 -17.90
N VAL A 140 -50.44 49.65 -16.80
CA VAL A 140 -51.55 48.81 -16.33
C VAL A 140 -52.66 48.67 -17.37
N ASN A 141 -52.88 49.70 -18.19
CA ASN A 141 -53.89 49.65 -19.24
C ASN A 141 -53.49 48.68 -20.36
N GLN A 142 -52.19 48.56 -20.66
CA GLN A 142 -51.69 47.53 -21.57
C GLN A 142 -51.83 46.14 -20.97
N LEU A 143 -51.63 45.98 -19.66
CA LEU A 143 -51.89 44.73 -18.94
C LEU A 143 -53.38 44.34 -19.03
N ALA A 144 -54.29 45.26 -18.73
CA ALA A 144 -55.74 45.02 -18.82
C ALA A 144 -56.16 44.64 -20.25
N HIS A 145 -55.62 45.34 -21.25
CA HIS A 145 -55.89 45.06 -22.67
C HIS A 145 -55.30 43.71 -23.11
N ALA A 146 -54.07 43.38 -22.67
CA ALA A 146 -53.44 42.09 -22.97
C ALA A 146 -54.27 40.93 -22.40
N LEU A 147 -54.77 41.06 -21.17
CA LEU A 147 -55.61 40.03 -20.53
C LEU A 147 -57.00 39.90 -21.16
N HIS A 148 -57.54 40.95 -21.77
CA HIS A 148 -58.85 40.92 -22.44
C HIS A 148 -58.79 40.48 -23.91
N MET A 149 -57.67 40.70 -24.61
CA MET A 149 -57.53 40.37 -26.03
C MET A 149 -57.04 38.96 -26.29
N ASP A 150 -56.42 38.31 -25.30
CA ASP A 150 -55.92 36.95 -25.42
C ASP A 150 -57.09 35.95 -25.31
N LYS A 151 -57.68 35.60 -26.44
CA LYS A 151 -58.83 34.66 -26.53
C LYS A 151 -58.48 33.24 -26.11
N ASP A 152 -57.19 32.92 -26.07
CA ASP A 152 -56.66 31.61 -25.69
C ASP A 152 -56.44 31.49 -24.17
N LEU A 153 -56.70 32.54 -23.39
CA LEU A 153 -56.57 32.53 -21.94
C LEU A 153 -57.83 31.91 -21.29
N GLU A 154 -57.78 30.61 -21.00
CA GLU A 154 -58.85 29.91 -20.29
C GLU A 154 -59.05 30.47 -18.86
N ALA A 155 -60.27 30.33 -18.33
CA ALA A 155 -60.68 30.85 -17.02
C ALA A 155 -59.90 30.27 -15.81
N GLY A 156 -58.91 29.41 -16.02
CA GLY A 156 -58.07 28.79 -14.98
C GLY A 156 -56.56 28.90 -15.22
N CYS A 157 -56.11 29.81 -16.08
CA CYS A 157 -54.68 30.04 -16.34
C CYS A 157 -54.03 30.91 -15.25
N LEU A 158 -52.72 30.71 -15.02
CA LEU A 158 -51.88 31.61 -14.22
C LEU A 158 -51.06 32.53 -15.11
N VAL A 159 -51.10 33.83 -14.81
CA VAL A 159 -50.25 34.82 -15.46
C VAL A 159 -49.31 35.40 -14.41
N HIS A 160 -48.02 35.31 -14.68
CA HIS A 160 -46.97 35.86 -13.83
C HIS A 160 -46.64 37.28 -14.28
N VAL A 161 -46.81 38.24 -13.36
CA VAL A 161 -46.48 39.65 -13.51
C VAL A 161 -45.18 39.91 -12.76
N PHE A 162 -44.09 40.07 -13.49
CA PHE A 162 -42.79 40.41 -12.91
C PHE A 162 -42.64 41.92 -12.78
N TRP A 163 -42.50 42.39 -11.55
CA TRP A 163 -42.39 43.81 -11.21
C TRP A 163 -41.01 44.14 -10.59
N PRO A 164 -40.38 45.28 -10.92
CA PRO A 164 -39.04 45.59 -10.42
C PRO A 164 -38.96 45.69 -8.89
N LYS A 165 -38.02 44.96 -8.27
CA LYS A 165 -37.76 44.98 -6.80
C LYS A 165 -37.28 46.34 -6.28
N THR A 166 -36.82 47.23 -7.17
CA THR A 166 -36.43 48.61 -6.81
C THR A 166 -37.64 49.46 -6.43
N LYS A 167 -38.83 49.14 -6.95
CA LYS A 167 -40.05 49.94 -6.75
C LYS A 167 -40.87 49.55 -5.53
N CYS A 168 -40.75 48.31 -5.05
CA CYS A 168 -41.54 47.81 -3.93
C CYS A 168 -40.68 47.03 -2.93
N ALA A 169 -40.78 47.38 -1.64
CA ALA A 169 -40.06 46.69 -0.57
C ALA A 169 -40.58 45.26 -0.36
N LEU A 170 -41.89 45.02 -0.44
CA LEU A 170 -42.48 43.70 -0.24
C LEU A 170 -41.95 42.66 -1.24
N LEU A 171 -41.88 43.02 -2.52
CA LEU A 171 -41.39 42.14 -3.58
C LEU A 171 -39.86 41.90 -3.51
N ARG A 172 -39.13 42.78 -2.83
CA ARG A 172 -37.69 42.62 -2.60
C ARG A 172 -37.41 41.48 -1.63
N ASP A 173 -38.29 41.28 -0.66
CA ASP A 173 -38.13 40.31 0.42
C ASP A 173 -38.79 38.95 0.10
N ASP A 174 -38.73 38.51 -1.17
CA ASP A 174 -39.23 37.22 -1.67
C ASP A 174 -40.74 36.95 -1.39
N LEU A 175 -41.57 37.99 -1.46
CA LEU A 175 -43.03 37.87 -1.36
C LEU A 175 -43.70 37.76 -2.75
N VAL A 176 -44.60 36.80 -2.90
CA VAL A 176 -45.43 36.60 -4.08
C VAL A 176 -46.90 36.79 -3.71
N LEU A 177 -47.58 37.68 -4.43
CA LEU A 177 -48.97 38.03 -4.20
C LEU A 177 -49.82 37.49 -5.34
N VAL A 178 -50.82 36.68 -5.03
CA VAL A 178 -51.70 36.05 -6.01
C VAL A 178 -53.08 36.66 -5.91
N ASP A 179 -53.54 37.31 -6.99
CA ASP A 179 -54.92 37.75 -7.15
C ASP A 179 -55.73 36.64 -7.82
N SER A 180 -56.83 36.23 -7.17
CA SER A 180 -57.74 35.24 -7.73
C SER A 180 -58.88 35.88 -8.53
N PRO A 181 -59.50 35.15 -9.47
CA PRO A 181 -60.78 35.56 -10.03
C PRO A 181 -61.86 35.65 -8.94
N GLY A 182 -62.99 36.32 -9.23
CA GLY A 182 -64.10 36.40 -8.30
C GLY A 182 -64.64 35.03 -7.90
N THR A 183 -64.83 34.78 -6.61
CA THR A 183 -65.39 33.52 -6.08
C THR A 183 -66.84 33.26 -6.50
N ASP A 184 -67.49 34.26 -7.10
CA ASP A 184 -68.84 34.23 -7.65
C ASP A 184 -68.91 33.87 -9.14
N VAL A 185 -67.77 33.77 -9.83
CA VAL A 185 -67.71 33.63 -11.30
C VAL A 185 -67.68 32.15 -11.74
N THR A 186 -67.18 31.25 -10.89
CA THR A 186 -66.93 29.85 -11.26
C THR A 186 -67.37 28.89 -10.15
N THR A 187 -67.81 27.69 -10.55
CA THR A 187 -68.10 26.57 -9.66
C THR A 187 -66.91 25.61 -9.50
N GLU A 188 -65.86 25.74 -10.32
CA GLU A 188 -64.68 24.85 -10.36
C GLU A 188 -63.58 25.23 -9.34
N LEU A 189 -63.99 25.61 -8.13
CA LEU A 189 -63.09 26.12 -7.10
C LEU A 189 -62.05 25.09 -6.62
N ASP A 190 -62.37 23.79 -6.68
CA ASP A 190 -61.48 22.74 -6.20
C ASP A 190 -60.21 22.60 -7.03
N THR A 191 -60.34 22.66 -8.36
CA THR A 191 -59.22 22.60 -9.31
C THR A 191 -58.27 23.77 -9.10
N TRP A 192 -58.80 24.95 -8.79
CA TRP A 192 -58.00 26.14 -8.55
C TRP A 192 -57.22 26.06 -7.24
N ILE A 193 -57.84 25.53 -6.18
CA ILE A 193 -57.16 25.34 -4.90
C ILE A 193 -55.99 24.38 -5.08
N ASP A 194 -56.19 23.26 -5.78
CA ASP A 194 -55.14 22.25 -6.01
C ASP A 194 -53.98 22.80 -6.84
N LYS A 195 -54.29 23.55 -7.89
CA LYS A 195 -53.28 24.03 -8.84
C LYS A 195 -52.48 25.22 -8.32
N PHE A 196 -53.12 26.15 -7.60
CA PHE A 196 -52.53 27.46 -7.32
C PHE A 196 -52.42 27.84 -5.84
N CYS A 197 -53.01 27.07 -4.93
CA CYS A 197 -53.19 27.51 -3.54
C CYS A 197 -52.64 26.57 -2.46
N LEU A 198 -52.32 25.31 -2.79
CA LEU A 198 -51.77 24.35 -1.82
C LEU A 198 -50.43 24.79 -1.21
N ASP A 199 -49.66 25.60 -1.95
CA ASP A 199 -48.36 26.15 -1.56
C ASP A 199 -48.44 27.57 -0.96
N ALA A 200 -49.64 28.12 -0.75
CA ALA A 200 -49.85 29.43 -0.14
C ALA A 200 -49.66 29.37 1.38
N ASP A 201 -48.90 30.33 1.93
CA ASP A 201 -48.61 30.41 3.36
C ASP A 201 -49.71 31.17 4.13
N VAL A 202 -50.36 32.13 3.46
CA VAL A 202 -51.40 32.98 4.01
C VAL A 202 -52.50 33.21 2.97
N PHE A 203 -53.74 33.17 3.43
CA PHE A 203 -54.93 33.50 2.67
C PHE A 203 -55.54 34.80 3.17
N VAL A 204 -55.94 35.67 2.24
CA VAL A 204 -56.60 36.94 2.57
C VAL A 204 -57.96 36.98 1.90
N LEU A 205 -59.02 36.93 2.71
CA LEU A 205 -60.39 37.13 2.27
C LEU A 205 -60.71 38.63 2.25
N VAL A 206 -60.91 39.18 1.07
CA VAL A 206 -61.34 40.57 0.87
C VAL A 206 -62.86 40.60 0.74
N ALA A 207 -63.52 40.90 1.85
CA ALA A 207 -64.97 41.05 1.92
C ALA A 207 -65.38 42.49 1.58
N ASN A 208 -66.53 42.66 0.93
CA ASN A 208 -67.10 43.99 0.69
C ASN A 208 -67.92 44.43 1.90
N SER A 209 -67.48 45.45 2.64
CA SER A 209 -68.16 46.00 3.81
C SER A 209 -69.57 46.54 3.57
N GLU A 210 -69.92 46.91 2.35
CA GLU A 210 -71.29 47.32 2.00
C GLU A 210 -72.29 46.14 2.06
N SER A 211 -71.78 44.90 2.13
CA SER A 211 -72.56 43.67 2.17
C SER A 211 -72.05 42.72 3.24
N THR A 212 -72.90 41.87 3.79
CA THR A 212 -72.43 40.87 4.75
C THR A 212 -71.69 39.73 4.05
N LEU A 213 -70.80 39.05 4.77
CA LEU A 213 -70.05 37.90 4.24
C LEU A 213 -70.97 36.85 3.60
N MET A 214 -70.74 36.54 2.31
CA MET A 214 -71.64 35.67 1.55
C MET A 214 -71.35 34.18 1.79
N ASN A 215 -72.37 33.34 1.63
CA ASN A 215 -72.21 31.88 1.76
C ASN A 215 -71.24 31.29 0.73
N THR A 216 -71.12 31.87 -0.47
CA THR A 216 -70.17 31.42 -1.50
C THR A 216 -68.72 31.64 -1.07
N GLU A 217 -68.42 32.79 -0.46
CA GLU A 217 -67.11 33.10 0.13
C GLU A 217 -66.80 32.16 1.29
N LYS A 218 -67.78 31.90 2.17
CA LYS A 218 -67.63 30.92 3.26
C LYS A 218 -67.35 29.51 2.74
N GLN A 219 -68.14 29.03 1.78
CA GLN A 219 -68.01 27.69 1.18
C GLN A 219 -66.63 27.49 0.57
N PHE A 220 -66.06 28.51 -0.10
CA PHE A 220 -64.70 28.45 -0.63
C PHE A 220 -63.68 28.16 0.48
N PHE A 221 -63.74 28.89 1.60
CA PHE A 221 -62.80 28.71 2.70
C PHE A 221 -63.03 27.43 3.51
N HIS A 222 -64.25 26.88 3.52
CA HIS A 222 -64.49 25.53 4.02
C HIS A 222 -63.72 24.49 3.19
N LYS A 223 -63.77 24.59 1.85
CA LYS A 223 -62.98 23.70 0.97
C LYS A 223 -61.47 23.87 1.16
N VAL A 224 -61.00 25.10 1.36
CA VAL A 224 -59.57 25.35 1.69
C VAL A 224 -59.20 24.67 3.02
N ASN A 225 -60.04 24.76 4.04
CA ASN A 225 -59.80 24.14 5.35
C ASN A 225 -59.93 22.60 5.33
N GLU A 226 -60.67 22.02 4.38
CA GLU A 226 -60.69 20.57 4.14
C GLU A 226 -59.37 20.08 3.53
N LYS A 227 -58.74 20.90 2.67
CA LYS A 227 -57.50 20.54 1.97
C LYS A 227 -56.22 20.91 2.73
N LEU A 228 -56.26 21.96 3.56
CA LEU A 228 -55.12 22.46 4.33
C LEU A 228 -55.39 22.37 5.83
N SER A 229 -54.45 21.78 6.56
CA SER A 229 -54.52 21.70 8.03
C SER A 229 -54.24 23.07 8.66
N LYS A 230 -55.29 23.74 9.16
CA LYS A 230 -55.23 25.05 9.84
C LYS A 230 -54.57 26.17 9.00
N PRO A 231 -55.21 26.62 7.89
CA PRO A 231 -54.70 27.71 7.07
C PRO A 231 -54.68 29.04 7.82
N ASN A 232 -53.65 29.88 7.59
CA ASN A 232 -53.61 31.24 8.12
C ASN A 232 -54.53 32.14 7.28
N ILE A 233 -55.66 32.54 7.84
CA ILE A 233 -56.67 33.35 7.14
C ILE A 233 -56.76 34.75 7.77
N PHE A 234 -56.69 35.78 6.93
CA PHE A 234 -57.03 37.16 7.26
C PHE A 234 -58.33 37.56 6.58
N ILE A 235 -59.14 38.40 7.25
CA ILE A 235 -60.36 38.96 6.68
C ILE A 235 -60.22 40.48 6.62
N LEU A 236 -60.25 41.02 5.41
CA LEU A 236 -60.28 42.45 5.15
C LEU A 236 -61.69 42.85 4.75
N ASN A 237 -62.40 43.49 5.68
CA ASN A 237 -63.66 44.18 5.38
C ASN A 237 -63.28 45.49 4.66
N ASN A 238 -63.25 45.42 3.33
CA ASN A 238 -62.80 46.49 2.45
C ASN A 238 -63.99 47.36 2.00
N ARG A 239 -63.70 48.60 1.58
CA ARG A 239 -64.69 49.66 1.29
C ARG A 239 -65.38 50.22 2.52
N TRP A 240 -64.69 50.20 3.67
CA TRP A 240 -65.19 50.80 4.89
C TRP A 240 -65.31 52.34 4.81
N ASP A 241 -64.85 52.98 3.73
CA ASP A 241 -65.15 54.39 3.44
C ASP A 241 -66.64 54.63 3.19
N ALA A 242 -67.39 53.65 2.68
CA ALA A 242 -68.82 53.80 2.41
C ALA A 242 -69.65 54.06 3.68
N SER A 243 -69.27 53.44 4.81
CA SER A 243 -69.99 53.58 6.09
C SER A 243 -69.85 54.98 6.69
N ALA A 244 -68.87 55.78 6.24
CA ALA A 244 -68.72 57.16 6.68
C ALA A 244 -69.87 58.07 6.19
N SER A 245 -70.65 57.61 5.19
CA SER A 245 -71.87 58.30 4.74
C SER A 245 -73.02 58.17 5.76
N GLU A 246 -72.97 57.18 6.65
CA GLU A 246 -74.01 56.86 7.64
C GLU A 246 -73.40 56.70 9.05
N PRO A 247 -72.94 57.79 9.67
CA PRO A 247 -72.19 57.72 10.94
C PRO A 247 -73.02 57.18 12.11
N GLU A 248 -74.35 57.34 12.10
CA GLU A 248 -75.26 56.91 13.17
C GLU A 248 -75.25 55.38 13.39
N TYR A 249 -75.06 54.59 12.34
CA TYR A 249 -75.09 53.13 12.40
C TYR A 249 -73.70 52.50 12.29
N MET A 250 -72.64 53.30 12.11
CA MET A 250 -71.29 52.82 11.80
C MET A 250 -70.74 51.86 12.87
N GLU A 251 -70.94 52.16 14.16
CA GLU A 251 -70.45 51.31 15.25
C GLU A 251 -71.18 49.97 15.36
N ASP A 252 -72.51 49.99 15.20
CA ASP A 252 -73.36 48.81 15.27
C ASP A 252 -73.08 47.87 14.08
N VAL A 253 -72.94 48.43 12.88
CA VAL A 253 -72.53 47.68 11.68
C VAL A 253 -71.12 47.11 11.87
N ARG A 254 -70.17 47.88 12.40
CA ARG A 254 -68.80 47.38 12.67
C ARG A 254 -68.83 46.20 13.65
N LYS A 255 -69.58 46.29 14.75
CA LYS A 255 -69.76 45.19 15.70
C LYS A 255 -70.37 43.96 15.04
N GLN A 256 -71.41 44.15 14.23
CA GLN A 256 -72.08 43.05 13.53
C GLN A 256 -71.13 42.33 12.57
N HIS A 257 -70.37 43.06 11.76
CA HIS A 257 -69.38 42.49 10.84
C HIS A 257 -68.26 41.79 11.61
N MET A 258 -67.77 42.39 12.70
CA MET A 258 -66.74 41.80 13.54
C MET A 258 -67.21 40.47 14.14
N GLU A 259 -68.40 40.43 14.74
CA GLU A 259 -68.96 39.21 15.34
C GLU A 259 -69.14 38.10 14.31
N ARG A 260 -69.71 38.42 13.13
CA ARG A 260 -69.86 37.43 12.05
C ARG A 260 -68.53 36.88 11.56
N CYS A 261 -67.51 37.73 11.42
CA CYS A 261 -66.17 37.29 11.03
C CYS A 261 -65.49 36.44 12.12
N LEU A 262 -65.69 36.79 13.40
CA LEU A 262 -65.19 36.01 14.54
C LEU A 262 -65.84 34.62 14.59
N THR A 263 -67.17 34.54 14.50
CA THR A 263 -67.90 33.26 14.44
C THR A 263 -67.43 32.42 13.26
N PHE A 264 -67.17 33.04 12.11
CA PHE A 264 -66.67 32.32 10.95
C PHE A 264 -65.27 31.72 11.17
N LEU A 265 -64.30 32.48 11.71
CA LEU A 265 -62.94 31.97 11.92
C LEU A 265 -62.84 30.97 13.09
N VAL A 266 -63.58 31.22 14.18
CA VAL A 266 -63.46 30.47 15.44
C VAL A 266 -64.43 29.28 15.48
N ASP A 267 -65.72 29.51 15.21
CA ASP A 267 -66.75 28.50 15.42
C ASP A 267 -66.95 27.61 14.18
N GLU A 268 -66.98 28.23 12.99
CA GLU A 268 -67.20 27.53 11.71
C GLU A 268 -65.92 26.87 11.19
N LEU A 269 -64.83 27.62 10.99
CA LEU A 269 -63.58 27.10 10.44
C LEU A 269 -62.66 26.46 11.50
N ARG A 270 -62.75 26.88 12.77
CA ARG A 270 -61.93 26.37 13.89
C ARG A 270 -60.42 26.46 13.64
N VAL A 271 -59.99 27.52 12.95
CA VAL A 271 -58.59 27.72 12.55
C VAL A 271 -57.80 28.52 13.58
N VAL A 272 -58.45 29.39 14.34
CA VAL A 272 -57.82 30.38 15.24
C VAL A 272 -58.67 30.55 16.51
N ASP A 273 -58.02 30.84 17.64
CA ASP A 273 -58.69 31.15 18.91
C ASP A 273 -59.30 32.56 18.91
N ARG A 274 -60.29 32.81 19.78
CA ARG A 274 -61.04 34.09 19.78
C ARG A 274 -60.18 35.33 20.02
N SER A 275 -59.12 35.23 20.82
CA SER A 275 -58.16 36.31 21.08
C SER A 275 -57.28 36.61 19.86
N GLU A 276 -56.80 35.56 19.19
CA GLU A 276 -55.98 35.70 17.99
C GLU A 276 -56.81 36.15 16.78
N ALA A 277 -58.08 35.73 16.68
CA ALA A 277 -58.98 36.05 15.57
C ALA A 277 -59.27 37.55 15.45
N GLN A 278 -59.27 38.30 16.58
CA GLN A 278 -59.39 39.76 16.56
C GLN A 278 -58.24 40.43 15.80
N ASN A 279 -57.03 39.86 15.85
CA ASN A 279 -55.86 40.35 15.13
C ASN A 279 -55.81 39.87 13.67
N ARG A 280 -56.87 39.21 13.17
CA ARG A 280 -56.99 38.73 11.78
C ARG A 280 -58.05 39.47 10.97
N ILE A 281 -58.89 40.27 11.63
CA ILE A 281 -60.05 40.94 11.02
C ILE A 281 -59.83 42.44 11.04
N PHE A 282 -59.84 43.08 9.87
CA PHE A 282 -59.57 44.51 9.72
C PHE A 282 -60.64 45.22 8.89
N PHE A 283 -60.87 46.50 9.18
CA PHE A 283 -61.83 47.36 8.48
C PHE A 283 -61.10 48.47 7.72
N VAL A 284 -61.00 48.33 6.40
CA VAL A 284 -60.07 49.11 5.57
C VAL A 284 -60.73 49.74 4.36
N SER A 285 -60.08 50.78 3.82
CA SER A 285 -60.37 51.29 2.48
C SER A 285 -59.13 51.26 1.60
N ALA A 286 -58.97 50.19 0.82
CA ALA A 286 -57.80 50.05 -0.05
C ALA A 286 -57.68 51.17 -1.10
N LYS A 287 -58.81 51.76 -1.52
CA LYS A 287 -58.85 52.84 -2.51
C LYS A 287 -58.25 54.12 -1.96
N GLU A 288 -58.61 54.49 -0.72
CA GLU A 288 -58.03 55.66 -0.04
C GLU A 288 -56.54 55.45 0.23
N VAL A 289 -56.14 54.27 0.72
CA VAL A 289 -54.74 53.94 1.00
C VAL A 289 -53.88 54.01 -0.27
N LEU A 290 -54.34 53.44 -1.38
CA LEU A 290 -53.64 53.50 -2.66
C LEU A 290 -53.48 54.94 -3.15
N SER A 291 -54.54 55.75 -3.04
CA SER A 291 -54.50 57.16 -3.45
C SER A 291 -53.50 57.94 -2.60
N ALA A 292 -53.56 57.80 -1.27
CA ALA A 292 -52.67 58.46 -0.34
C ALA A 292 -51.19 58.10 -0.58
N ARG A 293 -50.89 56.82 -0.80
CA ARG A 293 -49.52 56.35 -1.09
C ARG A 293 -49.00 56.86 -2.43
N LYS A 294 -49.87 56.92 -3.44
CA LYS A 294 -49.51 57.46 -4.75
C LYS A 294 -49.22 58.97 -4.69
N HIS A 295 -50.03 59.72 -3.93
CA HIS A 295 -49.78 61.13 -3.65
C HIS A 295 -48.45 61.32 -2.92
N LYS A 296 -48.18 60.51 -1.89
CA LYS A 296 -46.91 60.52 -1.16
C LYS A 296 -45.71 60.25 -2.07
N ALA A 297 -45.81 59.25 -2.95
CA ALA A 297 -44.75 58.92 -3.91
C ALA A 297 -44.49 60.07 -4.90
N GLN A 298 -45.49 60.91 -5.16
CA GLN A 298 -45.39 62.11 -5.99
C GLN A 298 -44.99 63.37 -5.19
N GLY A 299 -44.70 63.26 -3.89
CA GLY A 299 -44.32 64.37 -3.01
C GLY A 299 -45.50 65.23 -2.51
N MET A 300 -46.74 64.77 -2.70
CA MET A 300 -47.95 65.45 -2.22
C MET A 300 -48.37 64.94 -0.81
N PRO A 301 -49.14 65.74 -0.03
CA PRO A 301 -49.64 65.32 1.28
C PRO A 301 -50.55 64.08 1.19
N GLU A 302 -50.38 63.14 2.13
CA GLU A 302 -51.15 61.88 2.20
C GLU A 302 -52.66 62.11 2.34
N GLY A 303 -53.07 63.22 2.97
CA GLY A 303 -54.47 63.60 3.13
C GLY A 303 -55.21 63.91 1.83
N GLY A 304 -54.49 64.13 0.72
CA GLY A 304 -55.10 64.32 -0.60
C GLY A 304 -55.78 63.07 -1.18
N GLY A 305 -55.57 61.90 -0.55
CA GLY A 305 -56.22 60.63 -0.91
C GLY A 305 -57.49 60.30 -0.14
N ALA A 306 -57.91 61.13 0.82
CA ALA A 306 -59.10 60.90 1.63
C ALA A 306 -60.38 61.05 0.79
N ILE A 307 -61.27 60.06 0.87
CA ILE A 307 -62.57 60.07 0.17
C ILE A 307 -63.69 60.46 1.13
N ALA A 308 -63.59 60.05 2.40
CA ALA A 308 -64.57 60.35 3.43
C ALA A 308 -63.92 60.70 4.79
N GLU A 309 -64.70 61.27 5.70
CA GLU A 309 -64.25 61.53 7.08
C GLU A 309 -63.79 60.22 7.77
N GLY A 310 -62.83 60.33 8.70
CA GLY A 310 -62.24 59.16 9.36
C GLY A 310 -61.16 58.41 8.57
N PHE A 311 -60.67 58.98 7.46
CA PHE A 311 -59.57 58.42 6.66
C PHE A 311 -58.36 57.98 7.51
N GLN A 312 -57.96 58.81 8.49
CA GLN A 312 -56.80 58.52 9.33
C GLN A 312 -56.92 57.20 10.10
N ILE A 313 -58.13 56.88 10.59
CA ILE A 313 -58.40 55.63 11.32
C ILE A 313 -58.28 54.44 10.36
N ARG A 314 -58.90 54.53 9.17
CA ARG A 314 -58.83 53.46 8.16
C ARG A 314 -57.42 53.26 7.62
N PHE A 315 -56.65 54.32 7.49
CA PHE A 315 -55.25 54.27 7.08
C PHE A 315 -54.37 53.61 8.14
N GLN A 316 -54.55 53.96 9.43
CA GLN A 316 -53.87 53.31 10.55
C GLN A 316 -54.23 51.84 10.68
N GLU A 317 -55.50 51.48 10.49
CA GLU A 317 -55.95 50.08 10.48
C GLU A 317 -55.26 49.27 9.37
N PHE A 318 -55.13 49.85 8.17
CA PHE A 318 -54.44 49.18 7.06
C PHE A 318 -52.94 48.98 7.34
N GLN A 319 -52.28 49.98 7.93
CA GLN A 319 -50.88 49.83 8.37
C GLN A 319 -50.74 48.78 9.48
N HIS A 320 -51.72 48.69 10.38
CA HIS A 320 -51.75 47.68 11.42
C HIS A 320 -51.91 46.26 10.83
N PHE A 321 -52.81 46.11 9.86
CA PHE A 321 -52.94 44.89 9.06
C PHE A 321 -51.60 44.50 8.43
N GLU A 322 -50.94 45.39 7.70
CA GLU A 322 -49.66 45.08 7.04
C GLU A 322 -48.60 44.62 8.04
N LYS A 323 -48.50 45.27 9.20
CA LYS A 323 -47.53 44.89 10.24
C LYS A 323 -47.79 43.46 10.77
N ILE A 324 -49.04 43.14 11.13
CA ILE A 324 -49.41 41.81 11.62
C ILE A 324 -49.27 40.76 10.51
N PHE A 325 -49.63 41.12 9.29
CA PHE A 325 -49.52 40.28 8.11
C PHE A 325 -48.07 39.90 7.82
N GLU A 326 -47.15 40.87 7.78
CA GLU A 326 -45.71 40.64 7.55
C GLU A 326 -45.10 39.75 8.64
N GLU A 327 -45.48 39.95 9.91
CA GLU A 327 -45.02 39.11 11.02
C GLU A 327 -45.56 37.67 10.91
N CYS A 328 -46.85 37.51 10.60
CA CYS A 328 -47.44 36.19 10.48
C CYS A 328 -46.88 35.40 9.30
N ILE A 329 -46.76 36.02 8.13
CA ILE A 329 -46.29 35.31 6.95
C ILE A 329 -44.82 34.91 7.08
N SER A 330 -43.97 35.79 7.60
CA SER A 330 -42.55 35.49 7.77
C SER A 330 -42.35 34.29 8.70
N GLN A 331 -43.05 34.24 9.85
CA GLN A 331 -42.96 33.10 10.77
C GLN A 331 -43.57 31.83 10.17
N SER A 332 -44.77 31.93 9.58
CA SER A 332 -45.45 30.75 9.05
C SER A 332 -44.69 30.15 7.86
N ALA A 333 -44.23 30.98 6.93
CA ALA A 333 -43.53 30.53 5.74
C ALA A 333 -42.18 29.88 6.07
N VAL A 334 -41.43 30.42 7.04
CA VAL A 334 -40.19 29.78 7.52
C VAL A 334 -40.48 28.38 8.04
N LYS A 335 -41.54 28.21 8.82
CA LYS A 335 -41.93 26.91 9.37
C LYS A 335 -42.39 25.94 8.28
N THR A 336 -43.41 26.29 7.50
CA THR A 336 -43.98 25.42 6.46
C THR A 336 -42.97 25.05 5.39
N LYS A 337 -42.06 25.97 5.03
CA LYS A 337 -41.10 25.76 3.95
C LYS A 337 -39.77 25.16 4.38
N PHE A 338 -39.30 25.36 5.61
CA PHE A 338 -37.96 24.88 5.98
C PHE A 338 -37.97 23.73 6.98
N GLU A 339 -38.98 23.62 7.87
CA GLU A 339 -39.00 22.63 8.96
C GLU A 339 -38.80 21.19 8.49
N GLN A 340 -39.56 20.75 7.48
CA GLN A 340 -39.47 19.38 6.95
C GLN A 340 -38.12 19.09 6.29
N HIS A 341 -37.55 20.06 5.58
CA HIS A 341 -36.24 19.91 4.95
C HIS A 341 -35.13 19.89 5.98
N THR A 342 -35.21 20.71 7.03
CA THR A 342 -34.29 20.69 8.17
C THR A 342 -34.31 19.32 8.87
N ILE A 343 -35.50 18.76 9.15
CA ILE A 343 -35.63 17.42 9.76
C ILE A 343 -34.99 16.35 8.85
N ARG A 344 -35.31 16.38 7.55
CA ARG A 344 -34.76 15.43 6.59
C ARG A 344 -33.25 15.55 6.44
N ALA A 345 -32.71 16.77 6.44
CA ALA A 345 -31.28 17.01 6.38
C ALA A 345 -30.55 16.47 7.61
N LYS A 346 -31.10 16.65 8.82
CA LYS A 346 -30.57 16.05 10.05
C LYS A 346 -30.54 14.52 9.97
N GLN A 347 -31.59 13.88 9.47
CA GLN A 347 -31.62 12.42 9.28
C GLN A 347 -30.56 11.94 8.28
N ILE A 348 -30.36 12.68 7.18
CA ILE A 348 -29.30 12.37 6.21
C ILE A 348 -27.93 12.51 6.86
N LEU A 349 -27.69 13.61 7.57
CA LEU A 349 -26.45 13.88 8.29
C LEU A 349 -26.12 12.77 9.30
N GLU A 350 -27.10 12.36 10.11
CA GLU A 350 -26.96 11.26 11.08
C GLU A 350 -26.64 9.94 10.38
N THR A 351 -27.31 9.63 9.27
CA THR A 351 -27.04 8.41 8.51
C THR A 351 -25.62 8.42 7.93
N VAL A 352 -25.17 9.54 7.36
CA VAL A 352 -23.82 9.68 6.81
C VAL A 352 -22.77 9.59 7.91
N LYS A 353 -23.02 10.22 9.06
CA LYS A 353 -22.17 10.12 10.26
C LYS A 353 -22.02 8.67 10.72
N ASN A 354 -23.12 7.91 10.78
CA ASN A 354 -23.09 6.49 11.13
C ASN A 354 -22.28 5.64 10.13
N ILE A 355 -22.37 5.92 8.83
CA ILE A 355 -21.53 5.28 7.82
C ILE A 355 -20.04 5.58 8.08
N MET A 356 -19.69 6.81 8.41
CA MET A 356 -18.30 7.18 8.73
C MET A 356 -17.80 6.46 9.99
N ASP A 357 -18.64 6.34 11.02
CA ASP A 357 -18.32 5.61 12.25
C ASP A 357 -18.13 4.11 11.98
N ASN A 358 -18.99 3.48 11.16
CA ASN A 358 -18.82 2.08 10.75
C ASN A 358 -17.48 1.86 10.03
N VAL A 359 -17.16 2.71 9.04
CA VAL A 359 -15.89 2.66 8.30
C VAL A 359 -14.70 2.84 9.25
N ASN A 360 -14.79 3.75 10.23
CA ASN A 360 -13.73 3.97 11.21
C ASN A 360 -13.53 2.77 12.15
N VAL A 361 -14.62 2.14 12.61
CA VAL A 361 -14.57 0.95 13.47
C VAL A 361 -14.00 -0.25 12.69
N ALA A 362 -14.46 -0.47 11.46
CA ALA A 362 -13.94 -1.53 10.59
C ALA A 362 -12.44 -1.34 10.30
N ALA A 363 -12.03 -0.10 9.96
CA ALA A 363 -10.61 0.23 9.78
C ALA A 363 -9.79 0.05 11.06
N ALA A 364 -10.36 0.35 12.24
CA ALA A 364 -9.70 0.12 13.52
C ALA A 364 -9.46 -1.35 13.81
N HIS A 365 -10.48 -2.18 13.62
CA HIS A 365 -10.40 -3.62 13.82
C HIS A 365 -9.35 -4.23 12.88
N GLN A 366 -9.42 -3.90 11.58
CA GLN A 366 -8.46 -4.39 10.60
C GLN A 366 -7.03 -3.94 10.91
N ARG A 367 -6.85 -2.72 11.42
CA ARG A 367 -5.53 -2.19 11.78
C ARG A 367 -4.92 -2.97 12.94
N VAL A 368 -5.69 -3.22 14.00
CA VAL A 368 -5.22 -4.00 15.15
C VAL A 368 -4.80 -5.40 14.68
N HIS A 369 -5.64 -6.06 13.89
CA HIS A 369 -5.32 -7.39 13.36
C HIS A 369 -4.06 -7.39 12.48
N SER A 370 -3.91 -6.41 11.57
CA SER A 370 -2.70 -6.31 10.74
C SER A 370 -1.44 -5.95 11.55
N MET A 371 -1.59 -5.23 12.68
CA MET A 371 -0.48 -4.95 13.61
C MET A 371 -0.05 -6.21 14.35
N GLU A 372 -0.98 -7.04 14.81
CA GLU A 372 -0.71 -8.33 15.44
C GLU A 372 0.02 -9.27 14.48
N GLU A 373 -0.51 -9.46 13.25
CA GLU A 373 0.14 -10.29 12.22
C GLU A 373 1.56 -9.80 11.90
N ARG A 374 1.76 -8.48 11.82
CA ARG A 374 3.10 -7.91 11.56
C ARG A 374 4.07 -8.22 12.69
N GLU A 375 3.62 -8.14 13.94
CA GLU A 375 4.47 -8.45 15.10
C GLU A 375 4.80 -9.94 15.13
N ASP A 376 3.83 -10.83 14.85
CA ASP A 376 4.07 -12.27 14.74
C ASP A 376 5.11 -12.60 13.65
N HIS A 377 5.01 -11.97 12.48
CA HIS A 377 6.00 -12.15 11.41
C HIS A 377 7.39 -11.61 11.78
N LYS A 378 7.44 -10.51 12.53
CA LYS A 378 8.69 -9.92 13.00
C LYS A 378 9.36 -10.79 14.06
N ASP A 379 8.61 -11.30 15.02
CA ASP A 379 9.08 -12.26 16.01
C ASP A 379 9.59 -13.54 15.33
N ARG A 380 8.88 -14.02 14.30
CA ARG A 380 9.32 -15.17 13.50
C ARG A 380 10.60 -14.88 12.74
N LEU A 381 10.75 -13.69 12.15
CA LEU A 381 11.95 -13.26 11.44
C LEU A 381 13.15 -13.21 12.38
N ASP A 382 12.99 -12.59 13.55
CA ASP A 382 14.04 -12.49 14.56
C ASP A 382 14.41 -13.88 15.12
N PHE A 383 13.44 -14.77 15.30
CA PHE A 383 13.68 -16.17 15.66
C PHE A 383 14.52 -16.89 14.60
N VAL A 384 14.14 -16.81 13.32
CA VAL A 384 14.85 -17.47 12.21
C VAL A 384 16.29 -16.95 12.10
N ARG A 385 16.50 -15.63 12.18
CA ARG A 385 17.84 -15.01 12.16
C ARG A 385 18.72 -15.49 13.31
N ASN A 386 18.19 -15.48 14.53
CA ASN A 386 18.93 -15.91 15.72
C ASN A 386 19.29 -17.39 15.66
N GLN A 387 18.35 -18.25 15.23
CA GLN A 387 18.63 -19.68 15.07
C GLN A 387 19.63 -19.95 13.95
N LEU A 388 19.51 -19.27 12.80
CA LEU A 388 20.46 -19.41 11.69
C LEU A 388 21.89 -19.05 12.11
N ASN A 389 22.07 -18.00 12.90
CA ASN A 389 23.39 -17.61 13.42
C ASN A 389 23.99 -18.69 14.33
N LEU A 390 23.21 -19.23 15.27
CA LEU A 390 23.65 -20.31 16.17
C LEU A 390 24.01 -21.58 15.39
N LEU A 391 23.14 -21.99 14.47
CA LEU A 391 23.34 -23.15 13.61
C LEU A 391 24.55 -22.98 12.70
N THR A 392 24.80 -21.77 12.19
CA THR A 392 25.96 -21.50 11.34
C THR A 392 27.27 -21.78 12.06
N ASP A 393 27.38 -21.40 13.33
CA ASP A 393 28.59 -21.65 14.12
C ASP A 393 28.73 -23.14 14.48
N GLU A 394 27.63 -23.82 14.80
CA GLU A 394 27.61 -25.26 15.06
C GLU A 394 28.03 -26.06 13.82
N VAL A 395 27.48 -25.74 12.65
CA VAL A 395 27.79 -26.42 11.40
C VAL A 395 29.24 -26.16 10.98
N LYS A 396 29.77 -24.94 11.13
CA LYS A 396 31.19 -24.66 10.88
C LYS A 396 32.12 -25.53 11.75
N LYS A 397 31.78 -25.69 13.03
CA LYS A 397 32.53 -26.57 13.93
C LYS A 397 32.45 -28.02 13.47
N LYS A 398 31.24 -28.51 13.14
CA LYS A 398 31.01 -29.86 12.61
C LYS A 398 31.83 -30.14 11.34
N ILE A 399 31.83 -29.22 10.38
CA ILE A 399 32.63 -29.33 9.15
C ILE A 399 34.11 -29.47 9.51
N LYS A 400 34.62 -28.66 10.45
CA LYS A 400 36.01 -28.75 10.91
C LYS A 400 36.33 -30.11 11.53
N ASP A 401 35.46 -30.62 12.39
CA ASP A 401 35.64 -31.91 13.08
C ASP A 401 35.70 -33.07 12.07
N VAL A 402 34.78 -33.11 11.09
CA VAL A 402 34.76 -34.12 10.00
C VAL A 402 36.00 -33.99 9.11
N THR A 403 36.39 -32.76 8.78
CA THR A 403 37.57 -32.46 7.95
C THR A 403 38.86 -32.98 8.61
N GLU A 404 38.98 -32.85 9.93
CA GLU A 404 40.10 -33.38 10.73
C GLU A 404 40.05 -34.91 10.86
N GLU A 405 38.86 -35.50 11.05
CA GLU A 405 38.66 -36.96 11.07
C GLU A 405 39.11 -37.61 9.75
N VAL A 406 38.69 -37.05 8.61
CA VAL A 406 39.07 -37.52 7.27
C VAL A 406 40.59 -37.41 7.07
N ALA A 407 41.19 -36.28 7.48
CA ALA A 407 42.64 -36.09 7.36
C ALA A 407 43.41 -37.17 8.12
N ASN A 408 43.03 -37.43 9.37
CA ASN A 408 43.65 -38.45 10.22
C ASN A 408 43.47 -39.86 9.64
N LYS A 409 42.26 -40.18 9.12
CA LYS A 409 41.97 -41.49 8.54
C LYS A 409 42.75 -41.74 7.25
N VAL A 410 42.79 -40.78 6.33
CA VAL A 410 43.55 -40.89 5.08
C VAL A 410 45.04 -40.99 5.37
N SER A 411 45.55 -40.23 6.35
CA SER A 411 46.95 -40.29 6.78
C SER A 411 47.31 -41.67 7.36
N SER A 412 46.46 -42.22 8.23
CA SER A 412 46.63 -43.58 8.78
C SER A 412 46.58 -44.65 7.69
N ALA A 413 45.58 -44.60 6.81
CA ALA A 413 45.43 -45.58 5.74
C ALA A 413 46.59 -45.54 4.75
N MET A 414 47.07 -44.34 4.41
CA MET A 414 48.22 -44.16 3.53
C MET A 414 49.51 -44.67 4.19
N THR A 415 49.69 -44.45 5.49
CA THR A 415 50.85 -44.99 6.24
C THR A 415 50.85 -46.52 6.26
N ASP A 416 49.69 -47.13 6.50
CA ASP A 416 49.53 -48.59 6.49
C ASP A 416 49.79 -49.19 5.10
N GLU A 417 49.33 -48.52 4.03
CA GLU A 417 49.57 -48.97 2.66
C GLU A 417 51.03 -48.78 2.23
N ILE A 418 51.70 -47.71 2.66
CA ILE A 418 53.15 -47.53 2.44
C ILE A 418 53.94 -48.65 3.13
N CYS A 419 53.51 -49.13 4.30
CA CYS A 419 54.16 -50.27 4.96
C CYS A 419 53.96 -51.60 4.21
N ARG A 420 52.92 -51.69 3.37
CA ARG A 420 52.59 -52.86 2.52
C ARG A 420 53.01 -52.68 1.06
N LEU A 421 53.75 -51.60 0.75
CA LEU A 421 54.17 -51.25 -0.60
C LEU A 421 54.96 -52.37 -1.29
N SER A 422 55.72 -53.16 -0.52
CA SER A 422 56.46 -54.32 -1.03
C SER A 422 55.56 -55.36 -1.68
N VAL A 423 54.36 -55.59 -1.13
CA VAL A 423 53.40 -56.57 -1.66
C VAL A 423 52.87 -56.09 -3.02
N LEU A 424 52.51 -54.81 -3.11
CA LEU A 424 51.99 -54.19 -4.35
C LEU A 424 53.05 -54.18 -5.47
N VAL A 425 54.32 -53.94 -5.12
CA VAL A 425 55.43 -53.96 -6.09
C VAL A 425 55.81 -55.39 -6.51
N ASP A 426 55.66 -56.37 -5.62
CA ASP A 426 55.92 -57.79 -5.93
C ASP A 426 54.84 -58.42 -6.81
N GLU A 427 53.59 -57.97 -6.71
CA GLU A 427 52.47 -58.40 -7.58
C GLU A 427 52.61 -57.91 -9.03
N PHE A 428 53.46 -56.91 -9.29
CA PHE A 428 53.72 -56.41 -10.63
C PHE A 428 54.53 -57.40 -11.48
N ASN A 429 53.95 -57.87 -12.59
CA ASN A 429 54.58 -58.79 -13.52
C ASN A 429 54.69 -58.17 -14.92
N SER A 430 55.91 -57.81 -15.34
CA SER A 430 56.24 -57.31 -16.69
C SER A 430 57.64 -57.79 -17.10
N ASP A 431 57.95 -57.80 -18.40
CA ASP A 431 59.21 -58.34 -18.92
C ASP A 431 60.41 -57.46 -18.55
N PHE A 432 61.24 -57.94 -17.61
CA PHE A 432 62.40 -57.20 -17.12
C PHE A 432 63.64 -57.40 -18.01
N HIS A 433 64.10 -56.33 -18.66
CA HIS A 433 65.36 -56.30 -19.41
C HIS A 433 66.29 -55.15 -18.99
N PRO A 434 67.61 -55.40 -18.84
CA PRO A 434 68.59 -54.41 -18.38
C PRO A 434 68.95 -53.31 -19.40
N SER A 435 68.22 -53.20 -20.51
CA SER A 435 68.44 -52.16 -21.51
C SER A 435 67.81 -50.83 -21.09
N PRO A 436 68.48 -49.67 -21.27
CA PRO A 436 68.06 -48.38 -20.71
C PRO A 436 66.69 -47.88 -21.23
N GLN A 437 66.30 -48.23 -22.45
CA GLN A 437 64.99 -47.85 -23.00
C GLN A 437 63.83 -48.66 -22.40
N VAL A 438 64.03 -49.96 -22.18
CA VAL A 438 63.03 -50.86 -21.58
C VAL A 438 62.90 -50.58 -20.08
N LEU A 439 63.99 -50.22 -19.40
CA LEU A 439 63.98 -49.86 -17.99
C LEU A 439 63.13 -48.61 -17.70
N LYS A 440 63.19 -47.60 -18.58
CA LYS A 440 62.37 -46.38 -18.48
C LYS A 440 60.88 -46.67 -18.66
N LEU A 441 60.53 -47.57 -19.60
CA LEU A 441 59.16 -48.04 -19.79
C LEU A 441 58.66 -48.83 -18.58
N TYR A 442 59.47 -49.78 -18.10
CA TYR A 442 59.19 -50.58 -16.91
C TYR A 442 58.96 -49.70 -15.66
N LYS A 443 59.78 -48.66 -15.47
CA LYS A 443 59.62 -47.67 -14.39
C LYS A 443 58.30 -46.90 -14.49
N SER A 444 57.94 -46.41 -15.68
CA SER A 444 56.68 -45.69 -15.88
C SER A 444 55.46 -46.59 -15.66
N GLU A 445 55.54 -47.84 -16.11
CA GLU A 445 54.46 -48.84 -15.98
C GLU A 445 54.31 -49.30 -14.52
N LEU A 446 55.43 -49.48 -13.80
CA LEU A 446 55.44 -49.77 -12.37
C LEU A 446 54.92 -48.60 -11.54
N SER A 447 55.32 -47.35 -11.84
CA SER A 447 54.80 -46.16 -11.16
C SER A 447 53.30 -45.99 -11.38
N LYS A 448 52.79 -46.30 -12.58
CA LYS A 448 51.36 -46.29 -12.88
C LYS A 448 50.61 -47.39 -12.12
N HIS A 449 51.16 -48.61 -12.09
CA HIS A 449 50.59 -49.72 -11.32
C HIS A 449 50.56 -49.41 -9.82
N LEU A 450 51.61 -48.78 -9.29
CA LEU A 450 51.70 -48.32 -7.91
C LEU A 450 50.61 -47.30 -7.59
N GLU A 451 50.40 -46.31 -8.46
CA GLU A 451 49.40 -45.27 -8.31
C GLU A 451 47.97 -45.82 -8.36
N GLU A 452 47.67 -46.65 -9.36
CA GLU A 452 46.35 -47.29 -9.48
C GLU A 452 46.07 -48.28 -8.35
N GLY A 453 47.09 -48.99 -7.86
CA GLY A 453 46.97 -49.93 -6.76
C GLY A 453 46.79 -49.23 -5.42
N LEU A 454 47.62 -48.22 -5.13
CA LEU A 454 47.52 -47.42 -3.91
C LEU A 454 46.23 -46.61 -3.86
N GLY A 455 45.83 -46.01 -4.99
CA GLY A 455 44.54 -45.30 -5.12
C GLY A 455 43.33 -46.22 -4.90
N ARG A 456 43.34 -47.44 -5.46
CA ARG A 456 42.28 -48.44 -5.21
C ARG A 456 42.23 -48.88 -3.75
N ASN A 457 43.37 -49.21 -3.15
CA ASN A 457 43.42 -49.64 -1.75
C ASN A 457 42.97 -48.54 -0.78
N LEU A 458 43.33 -47.29 -1.07
CA LEU A 458 42.87 -46.13 -0.31
C LEU A 458 41.37 -45.92 -0.46
N ALA A 459 40.84 -46.01 -1.69
CA ALA A 459 39.40 -45.91 -1.94
C ALA A 459 38.62 -47.01 -1.21
N ASP A 460 39.07 -48.27 -1.28
CA ASP A 460 38.41 -49.39 -0.62
C ASP A 460 38.38 -49.25 0.91
N ARG A 461 39.43 -48.65 1.51
CA ARG A 461 39.52 -48.46 2.97
C ARG A 461 38.86 -47.20 3.49
N CYS A 462 38.92 -46.11 2.73
CA CYS A 462 38.51 -44.79 3.20
C CYS A 462 37.17 -44.34 2.60
N SER A 463 36.85 -44.65 1.34
CA SER A 463 35.68 -44.06 0.67
C SER A 463 34.35 -44.45 1.33
N SER A 464 34.18 -45.67 1.84
CA SER A 464 32.94 -46.07 2.53
C SER A 464 32.73 -45.34 3.85
N GLU A 465 33.78 -45.23 4.68
CA GLU A 465 33.71 -44.55 5.97
C GLU A 465 33.56 -43.04 5.80
N VAL A 466 34.32 -42.43 4.88
CA VAL A 466 34.23 -40.99 4.61
C VAL A 466 32.86 -40.61 4.07
N ASN A 467 32.30 -41.40 3.13
CA ASN A 467 30.92 -41.19 2.67
C ASN A 467 29.91 -41.33 3.80
N THR A 468 30.11 -42.27 4.74
CA THR A 468 29.22 -42.45 5.88
C THR A 468 29.27 -41.25 6.84
N SER A 469 30.47 -40.79 7.21
CA SER A 469 30.66 -39.61 8.08
C SER A 469 30.12 -38.32 7.43
N MET A 470 30.34 -38.16 6.13
CA MET A 470 29.81 -37.04 5.34
C MET A 470 28.28 -37.07 5.24
N HIS A 471 27.69 -38.22 4.91
CA HIS A 471 26.22 -38.35 4.82
C HIS A 471 25.54 -38.13 6.17
N GLN A 472 26.07 -38.70 7.26
CA GLN A 472 25.54 -38.49 8.60
C GLN A 472 25.57 -37.00 8.97
N SER A 473 26.70 -36.33 8.73
CA SER A 473 26.84 -34.90 9.01
C SER A 473 25.92 -34.04 8.15
N GLN A 474 25.79 -34.34 6.85
CA GLN A 474 24.84 -33.64 5.97
C GLN A 474 23.40 -33.81 6.43
N GLN A 475 23.00 -35.01 6.86
CA GLN A 475 21.64 -35.28 7.31
C GLN A 475 21.32 -34.54 8.61
N GLU A 476 22.26 -34.51 9.56
CA GLU A 476 22.10 -33.75 10.80
C GLU A 476 22.01 -32.24 10.56
N ILE A 477 22.80 -31.70 9.62
CA ILE A 477 22.71 -30.30 9.19
C ILE A 477 21.31 -30.01 8.61
N ILE A 478 20.76 -30.91 7.80
CA ILE A 478 19.43 -30.76 7.20
C ILE A 478 18.34 -30.82 8.28
N GLU A 479 18.39 -31.79 9.19
CA GLU A 479 17.41 -31.96 10.28
C GLU A 479 17.37 -30.74 11.20
N ASN A 480 18.53 -30.16 11.50
CA ASN A 480 18.64 -28.97 12.34
C ASN A 480 18.12 -27.68 11.65
N LEU A 481 18.23 -27.58 10.32
CA LEU A 481 17.77 -26.41 9.55
C LEU A 481 16.32 -26.52 9.07
N GLN A 482 15.76 -27.73 8.98
CA GLN A 482 14.38 -28.00 8.59
C GLN A 482 13.32 -27.16 9.34
N PRO A 483 13.35 -27.00 10.68
CA PRO A 483 12.32 -26.26 11.42
C PRO A 483 12.32 -24.74 11.18
N LEU A 484 13.39 -24.19 10.58
CA LEU A 484 13.45 -22.77 10.22
C LEU A 484 12.71 -22.46 8.92
N LEU A 485 12.55 -23.47 8.06
CA LEU A 485 11.95 -23.32 6.75
C LEU A 485 10.42 -23.46 6.80
N PRO A 486 9.67 -22.85 5.85
CA PRO A 486 8.23 -23.03 5.75
C PRO A 486 7.85 -24.48 5.41
N LEU A 487 6.68 -24.93 5.88
CA LEU A 487 6.14 -26.29 5.63
C LEU A 487 6.14 -26.69 4.14
N GLU A 488 5.92 -25.73 3.23
CA GLU A 488 5.95 -25.96 1.78
C GLU A 488 7.33 -26.37 1.25
N VAL A 489 8.39 -25.84 1.87
CA VAL A 489 9.79 -26.09 1.51
C VAL A 489 10.31 -27.33 2.22
N GLN A 490 9.87 -27.59 3.45
CA GLN A 490 10.25 -28.78 4.23
C GLN A 490 9.98 -30.08 3.46
N ASN A 491 8.81 -30.20 2.81
CA ASN A 491 8.43 -31.37 2.04
C ASN A 491 9.21 -31.56 0.72
N LYS A 492 9.97 -30.54 0.28
CA LYS A 492 10.71 -30.53 -1.00
C LYS A 492 12.23 -30.48 -0.81
N LEU A 493 12.73 -30.40 0.43
CA LEU A 493 14.16 -30.29 0.74
C LEU A 493 15.01 -31.41 0.11
N HIS A 494 14.55 -32.66 0.20
CA HIS A 494 15.25 -33.82 -0.39
C HIS A 494 15.34 -33.78 -1.93
N LEU A 495 14.47 -33.03 -2.61
CA LEU A 495 14.52 -32.83 -4.07
C LEU A 495 15.44 -31.66 -4.46
N LEU A 496 15.58 -30.66 -3.58
CA LEU A 496 16.36 -29.45 -3.82
C LEU A 496 17.86 -29.64 -3.52
N ILE A 497 18.19 -30.60 -2.64
CA ILE A 497 19.56 -30.93 -2.22
C ILE A 497 19.78 -32.43 -2.41
N PRO A 498 20.23 -32.86 -3.61
CA PRO A 498 20.59 -34.25 -3.82
C PRO A 498 21.91 -34.53 -3.09
N CYS A 499 21.88 -35.27 -1.98
CA CYS A 499 23.08 -35.84 -1.37
C CYS A 499 23.58 -36.97 -2.29
N ARG A 500 24.42 -36.64 -3.27
CA ARG A 500 25.04 -37.63 -4.16
C ARG A 500 26.15 -38.37 -3.43
N GLN A 501 26.43 -39.58 -3.89
CA GLN A 501 27.61 -40.33 -3.47
C GLN A 501 28.85 -39.53 -3.85
N PHE A 502 29.64 -39.15 -2.85
CA PHE A 502 30.84 -38.34 -3.03
C PHE A 502 32.02 -39.28 -3.31
N ASP A 503 32.68 -39.10 -4.45
CA ASP A 503 33.80 -39.94 -4.84
C ASP A 503 35.11 -39.20 -4.57
N LEU A 504 35.91 -39.74 -3.67
CA LEU A 504 37.13 -39.11 -3.19
C LEU A 504 38.26 -39.34 -4.18
N SER A 505 38.86 -38.27 -4.68
CA SER A 505 39.98 -38.38 -5.62
C SER A 505 41.32 -38.39 -4.87
N TYR A 506 42.03 -39.51 -4.96
CA TYR A 506 43.37 -39.70 -4.39
C TYR A 506 44.43 -39.42 -5.47
N ASP A 507 44.78 -38.15 -5.68
CA ASP A 507 45.82 -37.77 -6.64
C ASP A 507 47.21 -37.89 -5.99
N LEU A 508 47.93 -38.96 -6.34
CA LEU A 508 49.23 -39.30 -5.76
C LEU A 508 50.39 -38.97 -6.69
N ASN A 509 50.15 -38.74 -7.99
CA ASN A 509 51.13 -38.38 -9.01
C ASN A 509 52.45 -39.18 -8.94
N CYS A 510 52.37 -40.50 -8.70
CA CYS A 510 53.54 -41.33 -8.42
C CYS A 510 54.58 -41.34 -9.56
N ASN A 511 54.14 -41.11 -10.80
CA ASN A 511 55.01 -40.98 -11.97
C ASN A 511 55.97 -39.79 -11.87
N THR A 512 55.53 -38.66 -11.29
CA THR A 512 56.39 -37.49 -11.06
C THR A 512 57.28 -37.69 -9.84
N LEU A 513 56.74 -38.24 -8.75
CA LEU A 513 57.47 -38.55 -7.51
C LEU A 513 58.60 -39.56 -7.70
N CYS A 514 58.42 -40.53 -8.61
CA CYS A 514 59.42 -41.56 -8.87
C CYS A 514 60.39 -41.19 -10.01
N SER A 515 60.21 -40.06 -10.69
CA SER A 515 60.95 -39.71 -11.91
C SER A 515 62.47 -39.59 -11.72
N ASP A 516 62.91 -39.14 -10.54
CA ASP A 516 64.33 -38.95 -10.18
C ASP A 516 65.05 -40.22 -9.69
N PHE A 517 64.34 -41.35 -9.56
CA PHE A 517 64.94 -42.63 -9.14
C PHE A 517 66.03 -43.09 -10.12
N GLN A 518 67.25 -43.31 -9.62
CA GLN A 518 68.40 -43.85 -10.36
C GLN A 518 68.72 -45.26 -9.85
N GLU A 519 68.93 -46.20 -10.77
CA GLU A 519 69.04 -47.62 -10.42
C GLU A 519 70.50 -48.10 -10.34
N ASP A 520 70.87 -48.77 -9.25
CA ASP A 520 72.18 -49.44 -9.14
C ASP A 520 71.99 -50.95 -9.29
N ILE A 521 71.96 -51.40 -10.55
CA ILE A 521 71.83 -52.81 -10.97
C ILE A 521 73.21 -53.42 -11.27
N THR A 522 74.29 -52.72 -10.89
CA THR A 522 75.66 -53.18 -11.13
C THR A 522 76.01 -54.31 -10.17
N PHE A 523 76.61 -55.39 -10.68
CA PHE A 523 77.02 -56.51 -9.83
C PHE A 523 78.14 -56.06 -8.88
N ARG A 524 77.85 -56.04 -7.57
CA ARG A 524 78.83 -55.83 -6.51
C ARG A 524 78.89 -57.07 -5.64
N PHE A 525 80.08 -57.62 -5.46
CA PHE A 525 80.27 -58.80 -4.62
C PHE A 525 79.98 -58.45 -3.15
N SER A 526 79.18 -59.26 -2.46
CA SER A 526 78.71 -58.96 -1.09
C SER A 526 79.84 -58.87 -0.07
N LEU A 527 80.96 -59.55 -0.34
CA LEU A 527 82.22 -59.54 0.42
C LEU A 527 83.34 -58.79 -0.34
N GLY A 528 82.98 -57.87 -1.23
CA GLY A 528 83.93 -56.96 -1.86
C GLY A 528 84.62 -56.08 -0.82
N TRP A 529 85.88 -55.70 -1.08
CA TRP A 529 86.66 -54.90 -0.14
C TRP A 529 85.97 -53.61 0.29
N THR A 530 85.18 -52.98 -0.58
CA THR A 530 84.37 -51.79 -0.27
C THR A 530 83.23 -52.07 0.71
N ALA A 531 82.56 -53.23 0.60
CA ALA A 531 81.48 -53.67 1.49
C ALA A 531 81.99 -54.17 2.85
N LEU A 532 83.18 -54.80 2.88
CA LEU A 532 83.87 -55.21 4.10
C LEU A 532 84.31 -53.99 4.93
N VAL A 533 84.83 -52.94 4.27
CA VAL A 533 85.21 -51.67 4.92
C VAL A 533 83.99 -50.93 5.46
N SER A 534 82.86 -50.90 4.73
CA SER A 534 81.63 -50.26 5.21
C SER A 534 80.97 -50.99 6.37
N ARG A 535 81.13 -52.32 6.47
CA ARG A 535 80.53 -53.14 7.53
C ARG A 535 81.35 -53.19 8.82
N PHE A 536 82.67 -53.01 8.76
CA PHE A 536 83.55 -52.98 9.95
C PHE A 536 83.84 -51.58 10.50
N LEU A 537 83.77 -50.51 9.70
CA LEU A 537 84.03 -49.13 10.15
C LEU A 537 82.79 -48.23 10.25
N GLY A 538 81.61 -48.74 9.89
CA GLY A 538 80.36 -47.96 9.86
C GLY A 538 80.27 -46.99 8.66
N PRO A 539 79.06 -46.63 8.23
CA PRO A 539 78.83 -45.94 6.95
C PRO A 539 79.45 -44.54 6.87
N GLN A 540 79.52 -43.80 7.98
CA GLN A 540 80.04 -42.43 7.99
C GLN A 540 81.57 -42.34 7.87
N HIS A 541 82.30 -43.30 8.43
CA HIS A 541 83.77 -43.33 8.33
C HIS A 541 84.26 -44.03 7.04
N ALA A 542 83.50 -45.02 6.55
CA ALA A 542 83.80 -45.70 5.30
C ALA A 542 83.71 -44.75 4.08
N HIS A 543 82.71 -43.85 4.05
CA HIS A 543 82.59 -42.86 2.97
C HIS A 543 83.75 -41.86 2.98
N ARG A 544 84.28 -41.52 4.16
CA ARG A 544 85.43 -40.61 4.33
C ARG A 544 86.74 -41.24 3.87
N VAL A 545 86.94 -42.54 4.13
CA VAL A 545 88.11 -43.33 3.68
C VAL A 545 88.06 -43.66 2.19
N LEU A 546 86.87 -43.96 1.64
CA LEU A 546 86.68 -44.17 0.20
C LEU A 546 86.81 -42.88 -0.61
N LEU A 547 86.31 -41.73 -0.10
CA LEU A 547 86.49 -40.42 -0.73
C LEU A 547 87.94 -39.90 -0.63
N THR A 548 88.73 -40.28 0.39
CA THR A 548 90.15 -39.89 0.43
C THR A 548 91.03 -40.65 -0.57
N MET A 549 90.50 -41.72 -1.18
CA MET A 549 91.20 -42.52 -2.20
C MET A 549 90.71 -42.25 -3.63
N ALA A 550 89.58 -41.54 -3.80
CA ALA A 550 89.00 -41.20 -5.09
C ALA A 550 89.10 -39.68 -5.37
N GLU A 551 90.30 -39.32 -5.83
CA GLU A 551 90.73 -38.11 -6.58
C GLU A 551 90.82 -36.70 -5.93
N PRO A 552 91.95 -35.98 -6.19
CA PRO A 552 92.13 -34.57 -5.84
C PRO A 552 91.64 -33.61 -6.94
N ALA A 553 91.20 -32.42 -6.47
CA ALA A 553 91.17 -31.11 -7.15
C ALA A 553 89.95 -30.76 -8.05
N LEU A 554 89.02 -29.96 -7.52
CA LEU A 554 88.98 -28.49 -7.71
C LEU A 554 87.66 -27.92 -7.19
N ALA A 555 87.74 -27.13 -6.11
CA ALA A 555 86.70 -26.21 -5.68
C ALA A 555 87.12 -24.79 -6.07
N ILE A 556 86.17 -23.95 -6.53
CA ILE A 556 86.15 -22.47 -6.45
C ILE A 556 84.71 -21.99 -6.80
N PRO A 557 84.23 -20.81 -6.33
CA PRO A 557 82.90 -20.67 -5.72
C PRO A 557 81.88 -19.70 -6.39
N ARG A 558 80.61 -19.83 -5.95
CA ARG A 558 79.46 -18.86 -5.82
C ARG A 558 79.15 -17.81 -6.92
N SER A 559 77.88 -17.73 -7.36
CA SER A 559 76.95 -16.59 -7.14
C SER A 559 75.56 -16.78 -7.79
N LEU A 560 74.62 -15.87 -7.46
CA LEU A 560 73.16 -15.88 -7.59
C LEU A 560 72.55 -15.68 -9.00
N ALA A 561 71.31 -16.18 -9.10
CA ALA A 561 70.11 -15.67 -9.79
C ALA A 561 69.85 -15.93 -11.30
N SER A 562 68.57 -16.33 -11.52
CA SER A 562 67.69 -16.18 -12.68
C SER A 562 67.91 -17.02 -13.96
N THR A 563 66.88 -17.82 -14.30
CA THR A 563 66.30 -18.22 -15.61
C THR A 563 67.21 -18.31 -16.84
N PRO A 564 67.05 -19.32 -17.75
CA PRO A 564 66.03 -19.15 -18.81
C PRO A 564 65.53 -20.42 -19.56
N CYS A 565 64.50 -20.24 -20.38
CA CYS A 565 64.08 -21.20 -21.41
C CYS A 565 65.03 -21.24 -22.61
N THR A 566 65.08 -22.43 -23.22
CA THR A 566 65.26 -22.76 -24.66
C THR A 566 66.66 -22.75 -25.34
N SER A 567 66.98 -23.96 -25.82
CA SER A 567 67.52 -24.37 -27.14
C SER A 567 68.98 -24.10 -27.56
N VAL A 568 69.77 -25.20 -27.58
CA VAL A 568 70.60 -25.83 -28.66
C VAL A 568 70.91 -24.93 -29.90
N PRO A 569 72.10 -24.97 -30.58
CA PRO A 569 72.78 -26.23 -30.94
C PRO A 569 74.32 -26.31 -31.17
N SER A 570 74.79 -27.57 -31.09
CA SER A 570 75.76 -28.28 -31.96
C SER A 570 77.16 -27.73 -32.25
N LEU A 571 78.21 -28.52 -31.96
CA LEU A 571 79.06 -29.22 -32.95
C LEU A 571 80.26 -29.93 -32.26
N THR A 572 80.41 -31.21 -32.58
CA THR A 572 81.60 -32.07 -32.43
C THR A 572 82.60 -31.84 -33.60
N PRO A 573 83.74 -32.54 -33.78
CA PRO A 573 84.59 -33.42 -32.94
C PRO A 573 86.12 -33.10 -33.08
N GLU A 574 86.98 -34.06 -32.71
CA GLU A 574 88.42 -34.28 -33.05
C GLU A 574 89.45 -33.79 -32.01
N SER A 575 90.12 -34.66 -31.25
CA SER A 575 91.03 -35.79 -31.53
C SER A 575 92.48 -35.37 -31.81
N ALA A 576 93.36 -35.65 -30.84
CA ALA A 576 94.81 -35.92 -30.93
C ALA A 576 95.42 -35.52 -29.56
N SER A 577 96.38 -36.19 -28.95
CA SER A 577 97.12 -37.42 -29.27
C SER A 577 97.92 -37.80 -28.02
N GLN A 578 98.13 -39.10 -27.90
CA GLN A 578 98.55 -39.90 -26.75
C GLN A 578 99.96 -39.69 -26.17
N GLU A 579 100.68 -38.59 -26.39
CA GLU A 579 102.12 -38.52 -26.03
C GLU A 579 102.51 -37.65 -24.83
N GLU A 580 101.66 -36.75 -24.31
CA GLU A 580 102.03 -35.93 -23.13
C GLU A 580 101.67 -36.54 -21.76
N LEU A 581 100.80 -37.56 -21.71
CA LEU A 581 100.32 -38.16 -20.46
C LEU A 581 101.30 -39.19 -19.87
N MET A 582 102.20 -39.75 -20.69
CA MET A 582 103.13 -40.79 -20.26
C MET A 582 104.25 -40.25 -19.35
N ILE A 583 104.60 -38.96 -19.45
CA ILE A 583 105.62 -38.33 -18.60
C ILE A 583 105.03 -37.91 -17.23
N SER A 584 103.71 -37.68 -17.13
CA SER A 584 103.03 -37.41 -15.87
C SER A 584 102.78 -38.67 -15.03
N LEU A 585 102.57 -39.83 -15.68
CA LEU A 585 102.37 -41.12 -15.02
C LEU A 585 103.62 -41.66 -14.32
N VAL A 586 104.82 -41.45 -14.89
CA VAL A 586 106.07 -41.96 -14.30
C VAL A 586 106.49 -41.15 -13.07
N THR A 587 106.09 -39.88 -12.99
CA THR A 587 106.51 -38.99 -11.89
C THR A 587 105.61 -39.12 -10.64
N ASN A 588 104.38 -39.60 -10.79
CA ASN A 588 103.44 -39.79 -9.68
C ASN A 588 103.49 -41.19 -9.02
N LEU A 589 104.18 -42.16 -9.63
CA LEU A 589 104.41 -43.49 -9.00
C LEU A 589 105.60 -43.50 -8.03
N ALA A 590 106.41 -42.43 -7.98
CA ALA A 590 107.59 -42.35 -7.12
C ALA A 590 107.34 -41.76 -5.71
N SER A 591 106.12 -41.31 -5.38
CA SER A 591 105.83 -40.63 -4.10
C SER A 591 104.97 -41.41 -3.10
N LEU A 592 104.61 -42.66 -3.40
CA LEU A 592 103.89 -43.57 -2.47
C LEU A 592 104.83 -44.43 -1.62
N THR A 593 105.88 -43.83 -1.06
CA THR A 593 106.64 -44.40 0.07
C THR A 593 106.09 -43.83 1.37
N SER A 594 105.03 -44.43 1.92
CA SER A 594 104.49 -44.03 3.22
C SER A 594 103.76 -45.18 3.93
N ARG A 595 104.54 -45.88 4.78
CA ARG A 595 104.24 -46.54 6.08
C ARG A 595 102.97 -47.39 6.33
N THR A 596 101.98 -47.46 5.45
CA THR A 596 100.80 -48.34 5.60
C THR A 596 100.84 -49.58 4.70
N SER A 597 101.62 -49.57 3.62
CA SER A 597 101.87 -50.75 2.76
C SER A 597 102.78 -51.80 3.43
N MET A 598 103.67 -51.38 4.34
CA MET A 598 104.62 -52.27 5.00
C MET A 598 103.96 -53.18 6.06
N THR A 599 102.91 -52.70 6.73
CA THR A 599 102.15 -53.47 7.74
C THR A 599 101.30 -54.57 7.10
N VAL A 600 100.80 -54.38 5.88
CA VAL A 600 100.02 -55.38 5.13
C VAL A 600 100.92 -56.52 4.62
N ILE A 601 102.15 -56.20 4.18
CA ILE A 601 103.13 -57.22 3.76
C ILE A 601 103.64 -58.02 4.98
N ILE A 602 103.80 -57.37 6.14
CA ILE A 602 104.24 -58.05 7.37
C ILE A 602 103.12 -58.92 7.98
N LEU A 603 101.87 -58.43 8.06
CA LEU A 603 100.73 -59.27 8.48
C LEU A 603 100.45 -60.40 7.49
N GLY A 604 100.51 -60.12 6.19
CA GLY A 604 100.35 -61.12 5.13
C GLY A 604 101.42 -62.21 5.20
N GLY A 605 102.68 -61.83 5.45
CA GLY A 605 103.80 -62.77 5.65
C GLY A 605 103.72 -63.56 6.97
N LEU A 606 103.16 -62.98 8.04
CA LEU A 606 102.98 -63.69 9.32
C LEU A 606 101.86 -64.74 9.23
N VAL A 607 100.75 -64.42 8.56
CA VAL A 607 99.64 -65.35 8.30
C VAL A 607 100.09 -66.47 7.36
N TRP A 608 100.95 -66.17 6.40
CA TRP A 608 101.56 -67.16 5.49
C TRP A 608 102.40 -68.22 6.22
N ARG A 609 103.10 -67.82 7.28
CA ARG A 609 103.99 -68.71 8.05
C ARG A 609 103.28 -69.49 9.15
N THR A 610 102.14 -69.00 9.66
CA THR A 610 101.43 -69.60 10.79
C THR A 610 100.29 -70.54 10.40
N VAL A 611 99.63 -70.32 9.26
CA VAL A 611 98.39 -71.05 8.90
C VAL A 611 98.62 -72.10 7.80
N GLY A 612 99.78 -72.08 7.13
CA GLY A 612 100.14 -73.01 6.07
C GLY A 612 99.39 -72.74 4.74
N TRP A 613 100.07 -72.94 3.61
CA TRP A 613 99.52 -72.64 2.27
C TRP A 613 98.15 -73.31 2.00
N LYS A 614 97.88 -74.47 2.62
CA LYS A 614 96.62 -75.20 2.46
C LYS A 614 95.40 -74.41 2.94
N VAL A 615 95.49 -73.64 4.02
CA VAL A 615 94.35 -72.86 4.54
C VAL A 615 94.13 -71.58 3.74
N ILE A 616 95.20 -70.94 3.26
CA ILE A 616 95.12 -69.76 2.38
C ILE A 616 94.55 -70.15 1.01
N SER A 617 94.98 -71.29 0.45
CA SER A 617 94.40 -71.84 -0.77
C SER A 617 92.94 -72.23 -0.59
N LEU A 618 92.56 -72.79 0.57
CA LEU A 618 91.17 -73.15 0.88
C LEU A 618 90.30 -71.90 1.05
N SER A 619 90.78 -70.85 1.72
CA SER A 619 90.05 -69.60 1.90
C SER A 619 89.94 -68.77 0.61
N LEU A 620 90.99 -68.73 -0.21
CA LEU A 620 90.95 -68.08 -1.53
C LEU A 620 90.03 -68.84 -2.50
N SER A 621 90.06 -70.18 -2.45
CA SER A 621 89.14 -71.04 -3.20
C SER A 621 87.69 -70.82 -2.74
N MET A 622 87.43 -70.80 -1.43
CA MET A 622 86.10 -70.56 -0.86
C MET A 622 85.58 -69.15 -1.19
N TYR A 623 86.43 -68.12 -1.15
CA TYR A 623 86.11 -66.74 -1.56
C TYR A 623 85.81 -66.64 -3.07
N GLY A 624 86.62 -67.31 -3.91
CA GLY A 624 86.38 -67.41 -5.35
C GLY A 624 85.10 -68.18 -5.70
N MET A 625 84.79 -69.25 -4.95
CA MET A 625 83.57 -70.05 -5.12
C MET A 625 82.33 -69.25 -4.70
N LEU A 626 82.42 -68.44 -3.64
CA LEU A 626 81.37 -67.49 -3.23
C LEU A 626 81.18 -66.38 -4.28
N TYR A 627 82.25 -65.83 -4.85
CA TYR A 627 82.17 -64.85 -5.94
C TYR A 627 81.52 -65.43 -7.20
N LEU A 628 81.90 -66.64 -7.58
CA LEU A 628 81.30 -67.33 -8.72
C LEU A 628 79.83 -67.68 -8.44
N TYR A 629 79.52 -68.14 -7.22
CA TYR A 629 78.16 -68.42 -6.77
C TYR A 629 77.28 -67.18 -6.84
N GLU A 630 77.74 -66.04 -6.32
CA GLU A 630 77.02 -64.76 -6.41
C GLU A 630 76.89 -64.27 -7.86
N LYS A 631 77.92 -64.42 -8.68
CA LYS A 631 77.89 -63.99 -10.08
C LYS A 631 76.96 -64.85 -10.95
N LEU A 632 76.88 -66.15 -10.67
CA LEU A 632 75.98 -67.08 -11.36
C LEU A 632 74.53 -66.95 -10.86
N THR A 633 74.32 -66.59 -9.61
CA THR A 633 72.98 -66.31 -9.05
C THR A 633 72.46 -64.91 -9.43
N TRP A 634 73.32 -64.00 -9.92
CA TRP A 634 72.96 -62.67 -10.44
C TRP A 634 72.29 -62.71 -11.83
N THR A 635 71.16 -63.40 -11.90
CA THR A 635 70.30 -63.53 -13.09
C THR A 635 69.41 -62.30 -13.30
N ALA A 636 68.72 -62.20 -14.45
CA ALA A 636 67.76 -61.12 -14.71
C ALA A 636 66.68 -61.01 -13.62
N LYS A 637 66.25 -62.14 -13.05
CA LYS A 637 65.30 -62.18 -11.91
C LYS A 637 65.89 -61.66 -10.59
N ALA A 638 67.19 -61.87 -10.35
CA ALA A 638 67.87 -61.31 -9.17
C ALA A 638 68.04 -59.79 -9.29
N LYS A 639 68.33 -59.30 -10.50
CA LYS A 639 68.38 -57.87 -10.83
C LYS A 639 67.02 -57.19 -10.67
N GLU A 640 65.95 -57.85 -11.12
CA GLU A 640 64.57 -57.38 -10.93
C GLU A 640 64.21 -57.27 -9.43
N ARG A 641 64.56 -58.27 -8.62
CA ARG A 641 64.35 -58.23 -7.16
C ARG A 641 65.13 -57.09 -6.49
N ALA A 642 66.39 -56.88 -6.86
CA ALA A 642 67.19 -55.79 -6.33
C ALA A 642 66.63 -54.41 -6.76
N PHE A 643 66.18 -54.28 -8.01
CA PHE A 643 65.49 -53.10 -8.52
C PHE A 643 64.19 -52.82 -7.73
N LYS A 644 63.32 -53.83 -7.58
CA LYS A 644 62.06 -53.72 -6.83
C LYS A 644 62.32 -53.30 -5.38
N GLN A 645 63.34 -53.87 -4.73
CA GLN A 645 63.70 -53.52 -3.35
C GLN A 645 64.25 -52.09 -3.22
N GLN A 646 65.08 -51.63 -4.16
CA GLN A 646 65.56 -50.23 -4.21
C GLN A 646 64.40 -49.26 -4.50
N PHE A 647 63.50 -49.63 -5.41
CA PHE A 647 62.33 -48.85 -5.77
C PHE A 647 61.34 -48.73 -4.60
N VAL A 648 61.07 -49.83 -3.87
CA VAL A 648 60.22 -49.81 -2.67
C VAL A 648 60.79 -48.86 -1.62
N ASN A 649 62.09 -48.92 -1.33
CA ASN A 649 62.73 -48.02 -0.36
C ASN A 649 62.63 -46.54 -0.77
N TYR A 650 62.90 -46.24 -2.05
CA TYR A 650 62.80 -44.88 -2.59
C TYR A 650 61.35 -44.37 -2.59
N ALA A 651 60.42 -45.18 -3.08
CA ALA A 651 59.00 -44.84 -3.14
C ALA A 651 58.41 -44.69 -1.72
N THR A 652 58.87 -45.47 -0.74
CA THR A 652 58.47 -45.35 0.67
C THR A 652 58.86 -43.99 1.23
N GLU A 653 60.12 -43.56 1.06
CA GLU A 653 60.60 -42.27 1.55
C GLU A 653 59.85 -41.09 0.88
N LYS A 654 59.59 -41.20 -0.43
CA LYS A 654 58.88 -40.17 -1.19
C LYS A 654 57.38 -40.11 -0.90
N LEU A 655 56.72 -41.27 -0.78
CA LEU A 655 55.31 -41.36 -0.40
C LEU A 655 55.11 -40.84 1.03
N GLN A 656 56.04 -41.09 1.96
CA GLN A 656 55.99 -40.54 3.32
C GLN A 656 56.00 -39.01 3.35
N GLN A 657 56.71 -38.36 2.44
CA GLN A 657 56.77 -36.89 2.36
C GLN A 657 55.44 -36.26 1.88
N ILE A 658 54.60 -37.00 1.15
CA ILE A 658 53.34 -36.51 0.60
C ILE A 658 52.09 -36.94 1.37
N ILE A 659 52.23 -37.69 2.47
CA ILE A 659 51.08 -38.12 3.31
C ILE A 659 50.26 -36.90 3.75
N ASN A 660 50.93 -35.89 4.30
CA ASN A 660 50.26 -34.67 4.78
C ASN A 660 49.60 -33.89 3.64
N LEU A 661 50.21 -33.87 2.45
CA LEU A 661 49.64 -33.19 1.28
C LEU A 661 48.39 -33.92 0.77
N THR A 662 48.46 -35.25 0.67
CA THR A 662 47.34 -36.09 0.19
C THR A 662 46.17 -36.05 1.16
N SER A 663 46.46 -36.21 2.46
CA SER A 663 45.48 -36.08 3.54
C SER A 663 44.83 -34.69 3.56
N SER A 664 45.61 -33.61 3.45
CA SER A 664 45.09 -32.24 3.39
C SER A 664 44.26 -31.99 2.14
N ASN A 665 44.62 -32.55 0.98
CA ASN A 665 43.85 -32.41 -0.25
C ASN A 665 42.49 -33.12 -0.15
N CYS A 666 42.47 -34.35 0.37
CA CYS A 666 41.25 -35.11 0.62
C CYS A 666 40.32 -34.37 1.61
N SER A 667 40.90 -33.85 2.69
CA SER A 667 40.24 -33.04 3.71
C SER A 667 39.62 -31.77 3.11
N HIS A 668 40.36 -31.07 2.23
CA HIS A 668 39.85 -29.92 1.48
C HIS A 668 38.68 -30.26 0.55
N GLN A 669 38.72 -31.40 -0.15
CA GLN A 669 37.62 -31.82 -1.02
C GLN A 669 36.32 -32.04 -0.21
N VAL A 670 36.42 -32.70 0.95
CA VAL A 670 35.27 -32.91 1.85
C VAL A 670 34.76 -31.58 2.42
N GLN A 671 35.68 -30.70 2.86
CA GLN A 671 35.31 -29.37 3.36
C GLN A 671 34.54 -28.56 2.30
N GLN A 672 34.97 -28.61 1.03
CA GLN A 672 34.33 -27.88 -0.05
C GLN A 672 32.91 -28.40 -0.35
N GLU A 673 32.69 -29.71 -0.37
CA GLU A 673 31.37 -30.30 -0.58
C GLU A 673 30.40 -30.03 0.58
N MET A 674 30.87 -30.15 1.83
CA MET A 674 30.03 -29.84 2.99
C MET A 674 29.70 -28.34 3.07
N ALA A 675 30.69 -27.47 2.79
CA ALA A 675 30.48 -26.02 2.77
C ALA A 675 29.52 -25.58 1.66
N THR A 676 29.60 -26.20 0.47
CA THR A 676 28.66 -25.91 -0.64
C THR A 676 27.24 -26.39 -0.32
N THR A 677 27.09 -27.55 0.32
CA THR A 677 25.78 -28.04 0.80
C THR A 677 25.18 -27.09 1.84
N PHE A 678 25.98 -26.65 2.81
CA PHE A 678 25.57 -25.68 3.83
C PHE A 678 25.19 -24.33 3.21
N ALA A 679 25.99 -23.80 2.29
CA ALA A 679 25.69 -22.54 1.59
C ALA A 679 24.35 -22.60 0.84
N ARG A 680 24.02 -23.75 0.23
CA ARG A 680 22.75 -23.95 -0.46
C ARG A 680 21.54 -23.98 0.49
N LEU A 681 21.73 -24.51 1.70
CA LEU A 681 20.71 -24.48 2.76
C LEU A 681 20.50 -23.06 3.30
N CYS A 682 21.59 -22.33 3.59
CA CYS A 682 21.52 -20.91 3.98
C CYS A 682 20.75 -20.09 2.94
N GLN A 683 21.00 -20.32 1.65
CA GLN A 683 20.27 -19.65 0.58
C GLN A 683 18.74 -19.88 0.66
N GLN A 684 18.26 -21.07 1.06
CA GLN A 684 16.83 -21.32 1.25
C GLN A 684 16.25 -20.59 2.46
N VAL A 685 17.04 -20.46 3.53
CA VAL A 685 16.66 -19.67 4.70
C VAL A 685 16.62 -18.18 4.35
N ASP A 686 17.60 -17.67 3.60
CA ASP A 686 17.62 -16.27 3.12
C ASP A 686 16.40 -15.95 2.23
N ILE A 687 15.99 -16.88 1.37
CA ILE A 687 14.75 -16.72 0.57
C ILE A 687 13.52 -16.62 1.49
N THR A 688 13.50 -17.37 2.58
CA THR A 688 12.41 -17.32 3.57
C THR A 688 12.45 -16.00 4.36
N GLU A 689 13.64 -15.56 4.77
CA GLU A 689 13.87 -14.29 5.45
C GLU A 689 13.37 -13.11 4.61
N THR A 690 13.82 -13.05 3.35
CA THR A 690 13.40 -11.99 2.41
C THR A 690 11.91 -12.03 2.07
N LYS A 691 11.26 -13.21 2.14
CA LYS A 691 9.81 -13.32 2.01
C LYS A 691 9.10 -12.71 3.23
N LEU A 692 9.52 -13.04 4.44
CA LEU A 692 8.98 -12.48 5.68
C LEU A 692 9.17 -10.97 5.74
N GLU A 693 10.34 -10.44 5.34
CA GLU A 693 10.57 -8.99 5.27
C GLU A 693 9.59 -8.28 4.32
N LYS A 694 9.32 -8.88 3.15
CA LYS A 694 8.34 -8.34 2.21
C LYS A 694 6.92 -8.36 2.78
N GLU A 695 6.53 -9.43 3.48
CA GLU A 695 5.23 -9.52 4.14
C GLU A 695 5.10 -8.46 5.25
N ILE A 696 6.14 -8.23 6.06
CA ILE A 696 6.18 -7.17 7.08
C ILE A 696 6.05 -5.78 6.45
N GLU A 697 6.73 -5.52 5.34
CA GLU A 697 6.64 -4.24 4.63
C GLU A 697 5.23 -4.02 4.05
N GLN A 698 4.63 -5.05 3.45
CA GLN A 698 3.25 -5.00 2.95
C GLN A 698 2.24 -4.72 4.07
N LEU A 699 2.38 -5.40 5.21
CA LEU A 699 1.53 -5.16 6.38
C LEU A 699 1.74 -3.75 6.94
N SER A 700 2.97 -3.24 6.96
CA SER A 700 3.29 -1.88 7.39
C SER A 700 2.61 -0.83 6.51
N GLN A 701 2.66 -1.00 5.18
CA GLN A 701 1.97 -0.12 4.24
C GLN A 701 0.45 -0.17 4.43
N LYS A 702 -0.12 -1.37 4.63
CA LYS A 702 -1.55 -1.55 4.92
C LYS A 702 -1.96 -0.82 6.20
N ILE A 703 -1.16 -0.91 7.27
CA ILE A 703 -1.39 -0.19 8.54
C ILE A 703 -1.41 1.32 8.31
N THR A 704 -0.44 1.88 7.57
CA THR A 704 -0.40 3.33 7.27
C THR A 704 -1.63 3.78 6.48
N GLN A 705 -2.10 2.98 5.51
CA GLN A 705 -3.33 3.28 4.78
C GLN A 705 -4.55 3.28 5.70
N LEU A 706 -4.67 2.29 6.59
CA LEU A 706 -5.75 2.19 7.58
C LEU A 706 -5.75 3.39 8.54
N GLU A 707 -4.58 3.86 8.97
CA GLU A 707 -4.45 5.07 9.79
C GLU A 707 -4.92 6.33 9.07
N LYS A 708 -4.58 6.47 7.78
CA LYS A 708 -5.08 7.58 6.95
C LYS A 708 -6.60 7.56 6.86
N ILE A 709 -7.21 6.39 6.69
CA ILE A 709 -8.66 6.22 6.63
C ILE A 709 -9.31 6.61 7.96
N GLN A 710 -8.76 6.15 9.08
CA GLN A 710 -9.25 6.53 10.41
C GLN A 710 -9.17 8.03 10.66
N ASN A 711 -8.05 8.67 10.31
CA ASN A 711 -7.86 10.10 10.50
C ASN A 711 -8.84 10.91 9.64
N THR A 712 -9.06 10.48 8.40
CA THR A 712 -10.02 11.10 7.48
C THR A 712 -11.46 10.94 7.98
N SER A 713 -11.85 9.74 8.42
CA SER A 713 -13.19 9.51 8.98
C SER A 713 -13.42 10.33 10.27
N LYS A 714 -12.43 10.41 11.16
CA LYS A 714 -12.51 11.27 12.35
C LYS A 714 -12.68 12.75 12.00
N HIS A 715 -12.01 13.23 10.95
CA HIS A 715 -12.16 14.61 10.46
C HIS A 715 -13.57 14.87 9.92
N LEU A 716 -14.08 13.96 9.08
CA LEU A 716 -15.45 14.02 8.56
C LEU A 716 -16.47 13.99 9.70
N ARG A 717 -16.27 13.16 10.73
CA ARG A 717 -17.15 13.12 11.89
C ARG A 717 -17.19 14.45 12.66
N LYS A 718 -16.04 15.14 12.81
CA LYS A 718 -16.01 16.47 13.44
C LYS A 718 -16.79 17.50 12.62
N LYS A 719 -16.66 17.48 11.29
CA LYS A 719 -17.47 18.31 10.39
C LYS A 719 -18.96 18.03 10.54
N ALA A 720 -19.34 16.75 10.66
CA ALA A 720 -20.73 16.36 10.86
C ALA A 720 -21.33 16.94 12.15
N VAL A 721 -20.57 16.95 13.26
CA VAL A 721 -21.01 17.55 14.53
C VAL A 721 -21.18 19.06 14.41
N CYS A 722 -20.27 19.75 13.71
CA CYS A 722 -20.41 21.19 13.46
C CYS A 722 -21.68 21.52 12.68
N LEU A 723 -21.98 20.76 11.62
CA LEU A 723 -23.22 20.92 10.84
C LEU A 723 -24.47 20.61 11.67
N GLU A 724 -24.40 19.63 12.57
CA GLU A 724 -25.49 19.30 13.49
C GLU A 724 -25.80 20.48 14.41
N ASP A 725 -24.77 21.11 14.97
CA ASP A 725 -24.88 22.32 15.79
C ASP A 725 -25.46 23.50 14.99
N GLU A 726 -25.08 23.68 13.72
CA GLU A 726 -25.62 24.72 12.85
C GLU A 726 -27.12 24.53 12.56
N PHE A 727 -27.55 23.30 12.28
CA PHE A 727 -28.98 22.99 12.11
C PHE A 727 -29.77 23.18 13.41
N ASP A 728 -29.17 22.94 14.56
CA ASP A 728 -29.75 23.21 15.87
C ASP A 728 -29.86 24.71 16.16
N CYS A 729 -28.83 25.48 15.83
CA CYS A 729 -28.86 26.94 15.90
C CYS A 729 -29.97 27.49 14.99
N PHE A 730 -30.05 27.03 13.74
CA PHE A 730 -31.10 27.44 12.81
C PHE A 730 -32.51 27.13 13.36
N SER A 731 -32.67 25.95 13.95
CA SER A 731 -33.95 25.54 14.55
C SER A 731 -34.35 26.43 15.73
N LYS A 732 -33.39 26.82 16.59
CA LYS A 732 -33.61 27.71 17.74
C LYS A 732 -33.90 29.15 17.30
N ASP A 733 -33.18 29.65 16.31
CA ASP A 733 -33.24 31.05 15.88
C ASP A 733 -34.47 31.35 15.01
N PHE A 734 -34.91 30.38 14.19
CA PHE A 734 -35.92 30.61 13.15
C PHE A 734 -37.18 29.73 13.25
N LEU A 735 -37.11 28.51 13.81
CA LEU A 735 -38.26 27.58 13.85
C LEU A 735 -38.99 27.55 15.19
N GLN A 736 -38.28 27.78 16.30
CA GLN A 736 -38.91 27.85 17.62
C GLN A 736 -39.58 29.21 17.81
N LYS A 737 -40.87 29.22 18.18
CA LYS A 737 -41.53 30.45 18.66
C LYS A 737 -40.71 30.94 19.85
N LYS A 738 -40.14 32.15 19.76
CA LYS A 738 -39.78 32.90 20.97
C LYS A 738 -41.06 32.95 21.80
N LYS A 739 -41.08 32.23 22.92
CA LYS A 739 -42.06 32.53 23.97
C LYS A 739 -41.77 33.98 24.33
N SER A 740 -42.58 34.89 23.82
CA SER A 740 -42.68 36.24 24.35
C SER A 740 -42.92 36.06 25.84
N GLY A 741 -41.87 36.31 26.64
CA GLY A 741 -41.99 36.35 28.08
C GLY A 741 -43.12 37.32 28.40
N ILE A 742 -44.13 36.80 29.10
CA ILE A 742 -45.08 37.63 29.83
C ILE A 742 -44.30 38.34 30.93
#